data_AF-A0A8S3TL40-F1
#
_entry.id   AF-A0A8S3TL40-F1
#
_cell.length_a   1.000
_cell.length_b   1.000
_cell.length_c   1.000
_cell.angle_alpha   90.00
_cell.angle_beta   90.00
_cell.angle_gamma   90.00
#
_symmetry.space_group_name_H-M   'P 1'
#
loop_
_entity.id
_entity.type
_entity.pdbx_description
1 polymer ?
#
loop_
_entity_poly.entity_id
_entity_poly.type
_entity_poly.pdbx_seq_one_letter_code
_entity_poly.pdbx_strand_id
1 'polypeptide(L)'
;MLQQHFKFHKATIKTQDEYRDPHCDGKQVIVELFEWRFADIANECERFLGDKDFCGVQVSPVTEHVAIFDRPWYERYQPVSYKIESRSGNETEFKDMVDRCKNVGIRIYVDVVLNHMAEPSMNNKGIAGSTFNSSSLEFPAVPYNRSHFNARTKCPTQDGKIHSYNQPDEIRNCHLDKLPDLDQSQSFVRSKIVNLLNHLIDLGVSGFRVDRAKFMHPEDILAIEKLTRNLTDGGKPFFFNHVQDYNQDSIKSSEYYQNGRVTEFQFGRKLAAGINNFALLNGLQYPSSGMADSDHAFVFVDNHDNQRSDISNILTHKTPREYKMANAFMLANDYGFTRVMSSYYFGDDTNLSPPQYTNNSMKDPITSIKQQGTCGHGWVCEHRWPSIANMVVFRNAVEGTWKTHWINKNNQLSFARGTKGFFAMAKNGKMNETLDTGLPAGEYCDLITDCKKTVIVEANGYALIEIDNADRPILAFIVDGPLAYPKTHFGLHTGNVIGNVIVGGSFSRRAVTDTTSRVVTMSSQATTPSTITTTITSSSVTTVRTTTSSPKCKDTKRTVIFFQEYTVSGQYLFIRGGIDDNHRAGCKNVPTASMSNCSIPISSHNVGSSVHYAAYNAWRQGDTLLDWQGPEPSQGKFQGKGAYGTPAVWTTNDPNDERYNHLNQFGQHYWLVDIDMDCCKTINGWFEVKAFMGYHDTGNWEGNIPQGYNQCNGTERTPSLDVLLFRNASAFLIDVKANNHQVTTDPNSSQQEQRIISFQRDMDLLKQEVEILKRSHQQYPSEEISQLKSVIMSLKETMHELKGEVKSLQVAKVDLIEEIKQVKKEMYSTGNKTAELEIKCAELQNDLSHLTTNKTKKLESSIDILKKSFSANMSLLNQKISHADAWLKVISFTTDSCCQNVKVLLNKTHLLTSLPPTTMRPPTTVTSKVNNAIIASSVFQLRTTIASKKCSDTRRTVIFIQQYAVSGQYLFIRGGIDERHRSGCKGVPVASMSNCSIPIQSHDLGSSGHFTAYNAWRKGDNFLDWHGPEPGQGTFQEKGAPGTPAVWTTNNPNDGRYNKLNTFGEHYWLVDIDMDCCKTINDWFEVKAFMDNHANNKNILDKGIWESNIFQGFSPCSGSERTPYESVNHWAKCGMMNVFHFNQKTCQIYPLN
;
A
#
# COMPACT_ATOMS: atom_id res chain seq x y z
N MET A 1 10.26 -42.27 14.90
CA MET A 1 10.77 -40.94 15.33
C MET A 1 11.87 -40.52 14.36
N LEU A 2 12.19 -39.22 14.27
CA LEU A 2 13.16 -38.61 13.33
C LEU A 2 12.75 -38.63 11.83
N GLN A 3 11.66 -37.91 11.52
CA GLN A 3 11.48 -37.21 10.24
C GLN A 3 10.87 -35.81 10.52
N GLN A 4 11.69 -34.92 11.10
CA GLN A 4 11.41 -33.48 11.17
C GLN A 4 12.73 -32.69 11.01
N HIS A 5 12.61 -31.44 10.58
CA HIS A 5 13.68 -30.46 10.38
C HIS A 5 14.60 -30.62 9.16
N PHE A 6 14.02 -30.54 7.96
CA PHE A 6 14.55 -29.67 6.90
C PHE A 6 13.39 -29.09 6.07
N LYS A 7 12.96 -27.86 6.41
CA LYS A 7 12.17 -27.00 5.52
C LYS A 7 13.00 -25.77 5.22
N PHE A 8 13.71 -25.80 4.10
CA PHE A 8 14.34 -24.62 3.53
C PHE A 8 13.28 -23.54 3.28
N HIS A 9 13.58 -22.30 3.64
CA HIS A 9 12.87 -21.15 3.09
C HIS A 9 13.14 -21.11 1.58
N LYS A 10 12.22 -21.66 0.78
CA LYS A 10 12.02 -21.13 -0.57
C LYS A 10 11.52 -19.70 -0.40
N ALA A 11 12.44 -18.74 -0.44
CA ALA A 11 12.12 -17.46 -1.05
C ALA A 11 11.87 -17.78 -2.54
N THR A 12 10.63 -18.18 -2.85
CA THR A 12 10.19 -18.30 -4.23
C THR A 12 10.32 -16.92 -4.83
N ILE A 13 11.29 -16.74 -5.74
CA ILE A 13 11.30 -15.60 -6.64
C ILE A 13 9.91 -15.55 -7.27
N LYS A 14 9.15 -14.48 -7.03
CA LYS A 14 7.88 -14.24 -7.71
C LYS A 14 8.16 -14.08 -9.21
N THR A 15 8.25 -15.19 -9.92
CA THR A 15 7.79 -15.24 -11.31
C THR A 15 6.38 -14.67 -11.30
N GLN A 16 6.14 -13.65 -12.11
CA GLN A 16 4.95 -12.81 -12.00
C GLN A 16 3.71 -13.67 -12.30
N ASP A 17 2.98 -14.04 -11.24
CA ASP A 17 1.80 -14.90 -11.33
C ASP A 17 0.61 -14.12 -11.88
N GLU A 18 0.56 -14.04 -13.21
CA GLU A 18 -0.18 -13.02 -13.96
C GLU A 18 -1.63 -12.84 -13.51
N TYR A 19 -2.34 -13.91 -13.13
CA TYR A 19 -3.78 -13.87 -12.81
C TYR A 19 -4.14 -14.25 -11.35
N ARG A 20 -3.15 -14.40 -10.45
CA ARG A 20 -3.37 -14.90 -9.07
C ARG A 20 -3.33 -13.84 -7.97
N ASP A 21 -2.91 -12.62 -8.29
CA ASP A 21 -2.90 -11.50 -7.34
C ASP A 21 -4.31 -10.92 -7.18
N PRO A 22 -4.89 -10.91 -5.96
CA PRO A 22 -6.22 -10.33 -5.72
C PRO A 22 -6.19 -8.80 -5.49
N HIS A 23 -5.04 -8.12 -5.56
CA HIS A 23 -4.93 -6.66 -5.38
C HIS A 23 -5.43 -6.16 -4.00
N CYS A 24 -5.18 -6.98 -2.97
CA CYS A 24 -5.72 -6.81 -1.63
C CYS A 24 -4.81 -6.10 -0.61
N ASP A 25 -3.61 -5.67 -1.00
CA ASP A 25 -2.60 -5.08 -0.11
C ASP A 25 -2.35 -5.91 1.17
N GLY A 26 -2.32 -7.24 1.00
CA GLY A 26 -2.12 -8.21 2.08
C GLY A 26 -3.40 -8.72 2.75
N LYS A 27 -4.56 -8.08 2.58
CA LYS A 27 -5.84 -8.62 3.08
C LYS A 27 -6.17 -9.97 2.42
N GLN A 28 -6.75 -10.92 3.17
CA GLN A 28 -6.88 -12.32 2.73
C GLN A 28 -8.32 -12.84 2.56
N VAL A 29 -9.33 -11.98 2.77
CA VAL A 29 -10.75 -12.39 2.81
C VAL A 29 -11.60 -11.52 1.89
N ILE A 30 -12.47 -12.15 1.10
CA ILE A 30 -13.56 -11.47 0.39
C ILE A 30 -14.93 -12.01 0.86
N VAL A 31 -16.00 -11.31 0.55
CA VAL A 31 -17.38 -11.75 0.81
C VAL A 31 -18.15 -11.96 -0.50
N GLU A 32 -18.99 -13.00 -0.57
CA GLU A 32 -19.97 -13.14 -1.64
C GLU A 32 -21.30 -12.51 -1.20
N LEU A 33 -21.60 -11.29 -1.66
CA LEU A 33 -22.88 -10.63 -1.40
C LEU A 33 -23.93 -11.12 -2.40
N PHE A 34 -24.26 -12.40 -2.30
CA PHE A 34 -25.06 -13.13 -3.28
C PHE A 34 -26.45 -12.51 -3.43
N GLU A 35 -26.81 -12.15 -4.67
CA GLU A 35 -28.04 -11.46 -5.07
C GLU A 35 -28.22 -10.00 -4.59
N TRP A 36 -27.26 -9.37 -3.91
CA TRP A 36 -27.47 -8.00 -3.40
C TRP A 36 -27.59 -6.97 -4.53
N ARG A 37 -28.39 -5.91 -4.33
CA ARG A 37 -28.43 -4.76 -5.24
C ARG A 37 -27.13 -3.96 -5.16
N PHE A 38 -26.73 -3.33 -6.26
CA PHE A 38 -25.48 -2.54 -6.30
C PHE A 38 -25.48 -1.41 -5.26
N ALA A 39 -26.60 -0.69 -5.11
CA ALA A 39 -26.74 0.34 -4.09
C ALA A 39 -26.59 -0.19 -2.65
N ASP A 40 -27.00 -1.43 -2.37
CA ASP A 40 -26.85 -2.04 -1.04
C ASP A 40 -25.40 -2.48 -0.80
N ILE A 41 -24.73 -3.05 -1.82
CA ILE A 41 -23.31 -3.40 -1.77
C ILE A 41 -22.45 -2.15 -1.52
N ALA A 42 -22.73 -1.04 -2.21
CA ALA A 42 -22.01 0.23 -2.03
C ALA A 42 -22.10 0.73 -0.58
N ASN A 43 -23.31 0.67 0.00
CA ASN A 43 -23.53 1.01 1.41
C ASN A 43 -22.85 0.00 2.37
N GLU A 44 -22.75 -1.28 2.00
CA GLU A 44 -22.10 -2.32 2.81
C GLU A 44 -20.58 -2.15 2.84
N CYS A 45 -19.98 -1.78 1.70
CA CYS A 45 -18.57 -1.40 1.59
C CYS A 45 -18.21 -0.30 2.59
N GLU A 46 -18.95 0.80 2.56
CA GLU A 46 -18.70 2.00 3.38
C GLU A 46 -19.02 1.81 4.88
N ARG A 47 -20.08 1.05 5.21
CA ARG A 47 -20.62 0.98 6.59
C ARG A 47 -20.14 -0.22 7.39
N PHE A 48 -19.47 -1.20 6.76
CA PHE A 48 -19.11 -2.44 7.43
C PHE A 48 -17.85 -3.13 6.88
N LEU A 49 -17.75 -3.33 5.56
CA LEU A 49 -16.66 -4.16 5.01
C LEU A 49 -15.30 -3.46 5.10
N GLY A 50 -15.25 -2.14 4.87
CA GLY A 50 -14.05 -1.33 5.11
C GLY A 50 -13.60 -1.41 6.57
N ASP A 51 -14.52 -1.14 7.51
CA ASP A 51 -14.29 -1.19 8.96
C ASP A 51 -13.88 -2.57 9.51
N LYS A 52 -14.14 -3.65 8.77
CA LYS A 52 -13.78 -5.04 9.13
C LYS A 52 -12.62 -5.60 8.30
N ASP A 53 -11.91 -4.75 7.56
CA ASP A 53 -10.75 -5.10 6.73
C ASP A 53 -11.00 -6.25 5.74
N PHE A 54 -12.21 -6.37 5.20
CA PHE A 54 -12.40 -7.21 4.01
C PHE A 54 -11.54 -6.66 2.86
N CYS A 55 -11.06 -7.54 1.99
CA CYS A 55 -10.41 -7.12 0.74
C CYS A 55 -11.44 -6.66 -0.28
N GLY A 56 -12.57 -7.35 -0.40
CA GLY A 56 -13.46 -7.17 -1.54
C GLY A 56 -14.75 -7.95 -1.50
N VAL A 57 -15.56 -7.77 -2.55
CA VAL A 57 -16.88 -8.36 -2.75
C VAL A 57 -16.91 -9.12 -4.06
N GLN A 58 -17.31 -10.40 -4.03
CA GLN A 58 -17.84 -11.07 -5.21
C GLN A 58 -19.31 -10.68 -5.38
N VAL A 59 -19.66 -10.14 -6.55
CA VAL A 59 -21.04 -9.79 -6.92
C VAL A 59 -21.61 -10.84 -7.89
N SER A 60 -22.90 -11.14 -7.77
CA SER A 60 -23.63 -12.02 -8.70
C SER A 60 -23.64 -11.47 -10.14
N PRO A 61 -23.93 -12.30 -11.17
CA PRO A 61 -23.78 -11.90 -12.57
C PRO A 61 -24.47 -10.59 -12.93
N VAL A 62 -23.69 -9.66 -13.49
CA VAL A 62 -24.08 -8.26 -13.74
C VAL A 62 -24.63 -8.01 -15.15
N THR A 63 -24.52 -9.00 -16.03
CA THR A 63 -25.00 -8.95 -17.41
C THR A 63 -26.50 -9.19 -17.52
N GLU A 64 -27.11 -8.70 -18.60
CA GLU A 64 -28.50 -8.99 -18.95
C GLU A 64 -28.73 -10.50 -19.04
N HIS A 65 -29.65 -10.97 -18.20
CA HIS A 65 -30.04 -12.36 -18.10
C HIS A 65 -31.53 -12.54 -18.40
N VAL A 66 -31.95 -13.79 -18.53
CA VAL A 66 -33.35 -14.14 -18.77
C VAL A 66 -34.23 -13.81 -17.54
N ALA A 67 -35.52 -13.56 -17.79
CA ALA A 67 -36.53 -13.47 -16.74
C ALA A 67 -37.34 -14.77 -16.69
N ILE A 68 -37.31 -15.48 -15.56
CA ILE A 68 -38.05 -16.73 -15.33
C ILE A 68 -39.26 -16.46 -14.42
N PHE A 69 -40.33 -17.25 -14.55
CA PHE A 69 -41.46 -17.18 -13.63
C PHE A 69 -41.00 -17.41 -12.18
N ASP A 70 -41.66 -16.75 -11.21
CA ASP A 70 -41.25 -16.67 -9.79
C ASP A 70 -39.84 -16.11 -9.49
N ARG A 71 -39.10 -15.65 -10.51
CA ARG A 71 -37.78 -14.99 -10.37
C ARG A 71 -36.78 -15.80 -9.52
N PRO A 72 -36.51 -17.09 -9.81
CA PRO A 72 -35.49 -17.86 -9.13
C PRO A 72 -34.11 -17.20 -9.22
N TRP A 73 -33.19 -17.55 -8.33
CA TRP A 73 -31.83 -17.00 -8.32
C TRP A 73 -31.00 -17.41 -9.55
N TYR A 74 -31.21 -18.64 -10.04
CA TYR A 74 -30.43 -19.19 -11.15
C TYR A 74 -30.73 -18.53 -12.50
N GLU A 75 -31.77 -17.69 -12.62
CA GLU A 75 -32.01 -16.94 -13.86
C GLU A 75 -30.83 -16.03 -14.22
N ARG A 76 -30.05 -15.56 -13.23
CA ARG A 76 -28.85 -14.73 -13.45
C ARG A 76 -27.72 -15.48 -14.13
N TYR A 77 -27.70 -16.80 -14.00
CA TYR A 77 -26.74 -17.69 -14.65
C TYR A 77 -27.21 -18.12 -16.05
N GLN A 78 -28.09 -17.32 -16.67
CA GLN A 78 -28.57 -17.55 -18.02
C GLN A 78 -28.50 -16.23 -18.83
N PRO A 79 -27.31 -15.88 -19.38
CA PRO A 79 -27.11 -14.64 -20.11
C PRO A 79 -27.94 -14.56 -21.39
N VAL A 80 -28.54 -13.40 -21.63
CA VAL A 80 -29.22 -13.05 -22.89
C VAL A 80 -28.39 -12.05 -23.69
N SER A 81 -27.71 -11.12 -23.02
CA SER A 81 -26.71 -10.27 -23.64
C SER A 81 -25.61 -9.86 -22.66
N TYR A 82 -24.62 -9.10 -23.14
CA TYR A 82 -23.54 -8.56 -22.33
C TYR A 82 -23.76 -7.09 -21.92
N LYS A 83 -24.98 -6.56 -22.04
CA LYS A 83 -25.37 -5.28 -21.42
C LYS A 83 -25.22 -5.39 -19.90
N ILE A 84 -24.74 -4.34 -19.23
CA ILE A 84 -24.68 -4.29 -17.76
C ILE A 84 -26.03 -3.81 -17.20
N GLU A 85 -27.00 -4.71 -17.19
CA GLU A 85 -28.32 -4.47 -16.60
C GLU A 85 -28.86 -5.78 -16.05
N SER A 86 -28.82 -5.91 -14.72
CA SER A 86 -29.09 -7.14 -13.98
C SER A 86 -30.22 -6.94 -12.97
N ARG A 87 -30.67 -8.02 -12.32
CA ARG A 87 -31.53 -7.93 -11.12
C ARG A 87 -30.98 -6.98 -10.04
N SER A 88 -29.66 -6.81 -9.94
CA SER A 88 -29.02 -5.92 -8.96
C SER A 88 -29.07 -4.42 -9.30
N GLY A 89 -29.40 -4.06 -10.55
CA GLY A 89 -29.38 -2.68 -11.06
C GLY A 89 -28.78 -2.56 -12.46
N ASN A 90 -28.69 -1.32 -12.96
CA ASN A 90 -28.10 -0.95 -14.26
C ASN A 90 -26.61 -0.55 -14.16
N GLU A 91 -25.98 -0.27 -15.30
CA GLU A 91 -24.56 0.09 -15.40
C GLU A 91 -24.15 1.31 -14.57
N THR A 92 -25.02 2.33 -14.47
CA THR A 92 -24.76 3.53 -13.65
C THR A 92 -24.70 3.17 -12.16
N GLU A 93 -25.65 2.35 -11.70
CA GLU A 93 -25.70 1.87 -10.31
C GLU A 93 -24.54 0.91 -10.01
N PHE A 94 -24.15 0.09 -10.99
CA PHE A 94 -22.96 -0.76 -10.88
C PHE A 94 -21.69 0.08 -10.74
N LYS A 95 -21.52 1.12 -11.56
CA LYS A 95 -20.34 1.99 -11.50
C LYS A 95 -20.28 2.78 -10.18
N ASP A 96 -21.40 3.33 -9.70
CA ASP A 96 -21.47 3.99 -8.37
C ASP A 96 -20.96 3.05 -7.27
N MET A 97 -21.41 1.79 -7.29
CA MET A 97 -20.95 0.77 -6.34
C MET A 97 -19.45 0.48 -6.49
N VAL A 98 -18.92 0.31 -7.71
CA VAL A 98 -17.49 0.07 -7.91
C VAL A 98 -16.65 1.24 -7.39
N ASP A 99 -17.00 2.47 -7.76
CA ASP A 99 -16.29 3.68 -7.34
C ASP A 99 -16.30 3.82 -5.80
N ARG A 100 -17.47 3.67 -5.16
CA ARG A 100 -17.63 3.81 -3.71
C ARG A 100 -16.91 2.72 -2.92
N CYS A 101 -17.01 1.46 -3.36
CA CYS A 101 -16.25 0.37 -2.74
C CYS A 101 -14.73 0.57 -2.89
N LYS A 102 -14.25 0.99 -4.07
CA LYS A 102 -12.82 1.29 -4.32
C LYS A 102 -12.31 2.40 -3.40
N ASN A 103 -13.11 3.45 -3.17
CA ASN A 103 -12.77 4.57 -2.29
C ASN A 103 -12.55 4.17 -0.81
N VAL A 104 -13.14 3.07 -0.35
CA VAL A 104 -12.93 2.52 1.01
C VAL A 104 -12.02 1.27 1.02
N GLY A 105 -11.27 1.04 -0.06
CA GLY A 105 -10.30 -0.06 -0.14
C GLY A 105 -10.93 -1.44 -0.22
N ILE A 106 -12.13 -1.53 -0.85
CA ILE A 106 -12.87 -2.77 -1.11
C ILE A 106 -12.91 -3.04 -2.62
N ARG A 107 -12.23 -4.10 -3.04
CA ARG A 107 -12.15 -4.57 -4.44
C ARG A 107 -13.47 -5.22 -4.89
N ILE A 108 -13.81 -5.09 -6.17
CA ILE A 108 -14.98 -5.75 -6.76
C ILE A 108 -14.52 -6.88 -7.68
N TYR A 109 -15.12 -8.06 -7.51
CA TYR A 109 -14.95 -9.22 -8.37
C TYR A 109 -16.30 -9.61 -8.95
N VAL A 110 -16.39 -9.73 -10.28
CA VAL A 110 -17.66 -10.03 -10.95
C VAL A 110 -17.77 -11.52 -11.22
N ASP A 111 -18.91 -12.11 -10.87
CA ASP A 111 -19.29 -13.44 -11.34
C ASP A 111 -19.64 -13.40 -12.82
N VAL A 112 -18.85 -14.06 -13.67
CA VAL A 112 -18.97 -14.00 -15.14
C VAL A 112 -19.31 -15.37 -15.72
N VAL A 113 -20.39 -15.41 -16.49
CA VAL A 113 -20.88 -16.60 -17.17
C VAL A 113 -20.38 -16.61 -18.61
N LEU A 114 -19.29 -17.34 -18.83
CA LEU A 114 -18.57 -17.39 -20.12
C LEU A 114 -18.84 -18.68 -20.91
N ASN A 115 -19.41 -19.69 -20.24
CA ASN A 115 -19.63 -21.01 -20.80
C ASN A 115 -20.83 -21.07 -21.77
N HIS A 116 -21.93 -20.42 -21.42
CA HIS A 116 -23.22 -20.64 -22.08
C HIS A 116 -24.11 -19.39 -22.10
N MET A 117 -25.21 -19.47 -22.83
CA MET A 117 -26.28 -18.46 -22.89
C MET A 117 -27.59 -19.02 -22.32
N ALA A 118 -28.68 -18.25 -22.36
CA ALA A 118 -29.98 -18.63 -21.78
C ALA A 118 -30.70 -19.79 -22.48
N GLU A 119 -31.43 -20.59 -21.70
CA GLU A 119 -32.35 -21.61 -22.19
C GLU A 119 -33.64 -20.98 -22.77
N PRO A 120 -34.49 -21.74 -23.49
CA PRO A 120 -35.76 -21.23 -24.00
C PRO A 120 -36.69 -20.77 -22.89
N SER A 121 -37.18 -19.52 -22.94
CA SER A 121 -38.10 -18.95 -21.94
C SER A 121 -39.41 -18.48 -22.57
N MET A 122 -40.48 -18.40 -21.77
CA MET A 122 -41.83 -18.09 -22.25
C MET A 122 -41.94 -16.81 -23.10
N ASN A 123 -41.09 -15.82 -22.80
CA ASN A 123 -41.10 -14.52 -23.48
C ASN A 123 -39.91 -14.30 -24.43
N ASN A 124 -38.91 -15.18 -24.46
CA ASN A 124 -37.73 -15.09 -25.32
C ASN A 124 -37.07 -13.69 -25.30
N LYS A 125 -37.04 -13.09 -24.10
CA LYS A 125 -36.46 -11.77 -23.81
C LYS A 125 -35.67 -11.78 -22.50
N GLY A 126 -34.57 -11.03 -22.49
CA GLY A 126 -33.84 -10.66 -21.29
C GLY A 126 -34.51 -9.52 -20.54
N ILE A 127 -34.08 -9.29 -19.31
CA ILE A 127 -34.64 -8.23 -18.45
C ILE A 127 -34.39 -6.81 -18.97
N ALA A 128 -33.33 -6.60 -19.76
CA ALA A 128 -33.00 -5.32 -20.43
C ALA A 128 -33.56 -5.24 -21.87
N GLY A 129 -34.63 -6.02 -22.13
CA GLY A 129 -35.43 -5.98 -23.34
C GLY A 129 -34.83 -6.66 -24.58
N SER A 130 -33.63 -7.23 -24.51
CA SER A 130 -33.04 -7.92 -25.67
C SER A 130 -33.81 -9.20 -25.99
N THR A 131 -34.20 -9.38 -27.25
CA THR A 131 -34.78 -10.64 -27.73
C THR A 131 -33.71 -11.70 -27.96
N PHE A 132 -34.08 -12.96 -27.81
CA PHE A 132 -33.25 -14.11 -28.18
C PHE A 132 -34.12 -15.29 -28.64
N ASN A 133 -33.55 -16.28 -29.31
CA ASN A 133 -34.23 -17.51 -29.69
C ASN A 133 -33.29 -18.69 -29.41
N SER A 134 -33.37 -19.23 -28.19
CA SER A 134 -32.50 -20.32 -27.73
C SER A 134 -32.67 -21.59 -28.59
N SER A 135 -33.88 -21.90 -29.07
CA SER A 135 -34.10 -23.04 -29.97
C SER A 135 -33.33 -22.94 -31.29
N SER A 136 -33.10 -21.72 -31.78
CA SER A 136 -32.33 -21.42 -33.01
C SER A 136 -30.88 -21.02 -32.72
N LEU A 137 -30.49 -20.94 -31.45
CA LEU A 137 -29.22 -20.41 -30.95
C LEU A 137 -28.93 -18.97 -31.39
N GLU A 138 -29.94 -18.10 -31.41
CA GLU A 138 -29.81 -16.70 -31.80
C GLU A 138 -29.86 -15.77 -30.58
N PHE A 139 -28.82 -14.96 -30.40
CA PHE A 139 -28.73 -13.92 -29.37
C PHE A 139 -28.28 -12.60 -30.03
N PRO A 140 -29.19 -11.90 -30.75
CA PRO A 140 -28.85 -10.77 -31.60
C PRO A 140 -28.17 -9.58 -30.91
N ALA A 141 -28.31 -9.44 -29.60
CA ALA A 141 -27.66 -8.38 -28.81
C ALA A 141 -26.16 -8.62 -28.58
N VAL A 142 -25.66 -9.86 -28.70
CA VAL A 142 -24.21 -10.21 -28.68
C VAL A 142 -23.63 -10.36 -30.09
N PRO A 143 -24.44 -10.05 -31.13
CA PRO A 143 -24.85 -10.98 -32.19
C PRO A 143 -24.22 -12.38 -32.19
N TYR A 144 -24.70 -13.28 -31.32
CA TYR A 144 -24.48 -14.73 -31.51
C TYR A 144 -25.58 -15.37 -32.35
N ASN A 145 -25.22 -16.45 -33.05
CA ASN A 145 -26.07 -17.29 -33.89
C ASN A 145 -25.54 -18.74 -33.78
N ARG A 146 -26.24 -19.72 -34.39
CA ARG A 146 -25.89 -21.16 -34.40
C ARG A 146 -24.39 -21.48 -34.57
N SER A 147 -23.62 -20.73 -35.36
CA SER A 147 -22.20 -21.01 -35.59
C SER A 147 -21.29 -20.73 -34.40
N HIS A 148 -21.73 -19.91 -33.43
CA HIS A 148 -20.94 -19.48 -32.27
C HIS A 148 -21.09 -20.41 -31.03
N PHE A 149 -21.82 -21.51 -31.20
CA PHE A 149 -22.06 -22.51 -30.17
C PHE A 149 -21.42 -23.84 -30.58
N ASN A 150 -21.11 -24.68 -29.60
CA ASN A 150 -20.45 -25.96 -29.87
C ASN A 150 -21.28 -26.79 -30.86
N ALA A 151 -20.63 -27.15 -31.96
CA ALA A 151 -21.27 -27.89 -33.04
C ALA A 151 -21.69 -29.27 -32.52
N ARG A 152 -22.81 -29.78 -33.03
CA ARG A 152 -23.33 -31.11 -32.62
C ARG A 152 -22.27 -32.21 -32.74
N THR A 153 -21.33 -32.09 -33.67
CA THR A 153 -20.21 -33.01 -33.90
C THR A 153 -19.11 -32.98 -32.83
N LYS A 154 -19.02 -31.92 -32.00
CA LYS A 154 -18.07 -31.83 -30.88
C LYS A 154 -18.56 -32.56 -29.62
N CYS A 155 -19.88 -32.65 -29.44
CA CYS A 155 -20.49 -33.36 -28.32
C CYS A 155 -20.68 -34.86 -28.65
N PRO A 156 -20.14 -35.82 -27.87
CA PRO A 156 -20.25 -37.26 -28.17
C PRO A 156 -21.65 -37.87 -27.98
N THR A 157 -22.52 -37.27 -27.16
CA THR A 157 -23.80 -37.88 -26.73
C THR A 157 -24.94 -37.62 -27.71
N GLN A 158 -25.91 -38.53 -27.85
CA GLN A 158 -26.88 -38.47 -28.96
C GLN A 158 -27.78 -37.22 -28.95
N ASP A 159 -28.20 -36.76 -27.77
CA ASP A 159 -29.09 -35.62 -27.56
C ASP A 159 -28.37 -34.28 -27.37
N GLY A 160 -27.02 -34.28 -27.37
CA GLY A 160 -26.21 -33.09 -27.22
C GLY A 160 -25.94 -32.66 -25.77
N LYS A 161 -26.24 -33.51 -24.77
CA LYS A 161 -26.17 -33.16 -23.34
C LYS A 161 -25.12 -33.95 -22.56
N ILE A 162 -24.80 -33.48 -21.36
CA ILE A 162 -23.92 -34.18 -20.42
C ILE A 162 -24.71 -35.25 -19.65
N HIS A 163 -24.24 -36.51 -19.72
CA HIS A 163 -24.71 -37.68 -18.98
C HIS A 163 -23.60 -38.32 -18.13
N SER A 164 -22.32 -38.11 -18.47
CA SER A 164 -21.16 -38.77 -17.86
C SER A 164 -20.05 -37.78 -17.48
N TYR A 165 -19.84 -37.59 -16.18
CA TYR A 165 -18.73 -36.81 -15.63
C TYR A 165 -17.35 -37.52 -15.69
N ASN A 166 -17.29 -38.68 -16.34
CA ASN A 166 -16.05 -39.41 -16.63
C ASN A 166 -15.53 -39.19 -18.05
N GLN A 167 -16.20 -38.37 -18.87
CA GLN A 167 -15.80 -38.05 -20.24
C GLN A 167 -15.48 -36.55 -20.37
N PRO A 168 -14.19 -36.15 -20.43
CA PRO A 168 -13.79 -34.74 -20.56
C PRO A 168 -14.42 -34.01 -21.76
N ASP A 169 -14.47 -34.65 -22.93
CA ASP A 169 -15.06 -34.08 -24.15
C ASP A 169 -16.57 -33.89 -24.04
N GLU A 170 -17.23 -34.69 -23.20
CA GLU A 170 -18.64 -34.55 -22.92
C GLU A 170 -18.89 -33.35 -22.00
N ILE A 171 -18.12 -33.25 -20.91
CA ILE A 171 -18.19 -32.14 -19.94
C ILE A 171 -17.91 -30.78 -20.61
N ARG A 172 -16.99 -30.72 -21.57
CA ARG A 172 -16.50 -29.46 -22.17
C ARG A 172 -17.10 -29.06 -23.51
N ASN A 173 -17.91 -29.91 -24.15
CA ASN A 173 -18.48 -29.61 -25.48
C ASN A 173 -19.98 -29.94 -25.63
N CYS A 174 -20.63 -30.48 -24.59
CA CYS A 174 -22.07 -30.75 -24.59
C CYS A 174 -22.84 -29.75 -23.74
N HIS A 175 -24.13 -29.59 -24.03
CA HIS A 175 -25.02 -28.75 -23.23
C HIS A 175 -25.12 -29.29 -21.79
N LEU A 176 -24.80 -28.43 -20.83
CA LEU A 176 -25.24 -28.62 -19.45
C LEU A 176 -26.77 -28.42 -19.40
N ASP A 177 -27.49 -29.52 -19.21
CA ASP A 177 -28.95 -29.65 -19.23
C ASP A 177 -29.64 -29.12 -20.50
N LYS A 178 -29.84 -27.81 -20.59
CA LYS A 178 -30.52 -27.10 -21.69
C LYS A 178 -29.82 -25.81 -22.10
N LEU A 179 -28.69 -25.49 -21.46
CA LEU A 179 -27.98 -24.24 -21.65
C LEU A 179 -27.18 -24.27 -22.97
N PRO A 180 -27.45 -23.36 -23.93
CA PRO A 180 -26.65 -23.19 -25.14
C PRO A 180 -25.16 -23.02 -24.87
N ASP A 181 -24.36 -24.01 -25.23
CA ASP A 181 -22.94 -24.10 -24.91
C ASP A 181 -22.10 -23.36 -25.97
N LEU A 182 -21.40 -22.31 -25.57
CA LEU A 182 -20.64 -21.44 -26.48
C LEU A 182 -19.37 -22.14 -26.97
N ASP A 183 -18.93 -21.82 -28.18
CA ASP A 183 -17.66 -22.34 -28.71
C ASP A 183 -16.52 -21.33 -28.45
N GLN A 184 -15.93 -21.39 -27.24
CA GLN A 184 -14.85 -20.46 -26.85
C GLN A 184 -13.55 -20.69 -27.64
N SER A 185 -13.44 -21.74 -28.47
CA SER A 185 -12.30 -21.91 -29.37
C SER A 185 -12.28 -20.87 -30.50
N GLN A 186 -13.44 -20.26 -30.80
CA GLN A 186 -13.59 -19.28 -31.87
C GLN A 186 -13.16 -17.87 -31.46
N SER A 187 -12.33 -17.23 -32.28
CA SER A 187 -11.86 -15.86 -32.06
C SER A 187 -13.00 -14.83 -31.94
N PHE A 188 -14.12 -15.02 -32.65
CA PHE A 188 -15.29 -14.15 -32.52
C PHE A 188 -15.90 -14.23 -31.12
N VAL A 189 -16.17 -15.44 -30.61
CA VAL A 189 -16.70 -15.69 -29.25
C VAL A 189 -15.77 -15.11 -28.20
N ARG A 190 -14.47 -15.43 -28.27
CA ARG A 190 -13.45 -14.83 -27.40
C ARG A 190 -13.49 -13.31 -27.45
N SER A 191 -13.59 -12.68 -28.63
CA SER A 191 -13.61 -11.22 -28.73
C SER A 191 -14.82 -10.57 -28.05
N LYS A 192 -16.01 -11.20 -28.09
CA LYS A 192 -17.22 -10.70 -27.42
C LYS A 192 -17.09 -10.81 -25.90
N ILE A 193 -16.57 -11.94 -25.41
CA ILE A 193 -16.28 -12.14 -23.99
C ILE A 193 -15.22 -11.14 -23.50
N VAL A 194 -14.11 -11.00 -24.22
CA VAL A 194 -13.01 -10.07 -23.88
C VAL A 194 -13.48 -8.62 -23.86
N ASN A 195 -14.39 -8.22 -24.76
CA ASN A 195 -14.99 -6.89 -24.74
C ASN A 195 -15.82 -6.66 -23.47
N LEU A 196 -16.60 -7.64 -23.01
CA LEU A 196 -17.31 -7.56 -21.72
C LEU A 196 -16.33 -7.45 -20.54
N LEU A 197 -15.30 -8.31 -20.49
CA LEU A 197 -14.32 -8.29 -19.40
C LEU A 197 -13.54 -6.96 -19.37
N ASN A 198 -13.11 -6.45 -20.52
CA ASN A 198 -12.41 -5.17 -20.60
C ASN A 198 -13.33 -3.98 -20.26
N HIS A 199 -14.62 -4.00 -20.63
CA HIS A 199 -15.59 -2.98 -20.21
C HIS A 199 -15.75 -2.97 -18.68
N LEU A 200 -15.83 -4.14 -18.05
CA LEU A 200 -15.88 -4.26 -16.59
C LEU A 200 -14.59 -3.75 -15.92
N ILE A 201 -13.41 -4.01 -16.49
CA ILE A 201 -12.12 -3.47 -16.02
C ILE A 201 -12.09 -1.94 -16.15
N ASP A 202 -12.54 -1.39 -17.28
CA ASP A 202 -12.63 0.06 -17.52
C ASP A 202 -13.60 0.74 -16.52
N LEU A 203 -14.65 0.05 -16.09
CA LEU A 203 -15.56 0.47 -15.00
C LEU A 203 -14.96 0.33 -13.59
N GLY A 204 -13.79 -0.29 -13.44
CA GLY A 204 -13.01 -0.37 -12.18
C GLY A 204 -12.99 -1.74 -11.49
N VAL A 205 -13.56 -2.78 -12.09
CA VAL A 205 -13.54 -4.16 -11.56
C VAL A 205 -12.10 -4.67 -11.43
N SER A 206 -11.80 -5.37 -10.34
CA SER A 206 -10.45 -5.84 -10.00
C SER A 206 -10.21 -7.33 -10.34
N GLY A 207 -11.27 -8.06 -10.71
CA GLY A 207 -11.15 -9.45 -11.14
C GLY A 207 -12.49 -10.16 -11.33
N PHE A 208 -12.44 -11.47 -11.52
CA PHE A 208 -13.57 -12.28 -11.99
C PHE A 208 -13.63 -13.66 -11.32
N ARG A 209 -14.85 -14.06 -10.92
CA ARG A 209 -15.20 -15.46 -10.66
C ARG A 209 -15.70 -16.05 -11.97
N VAL A 210 -14.98 -16.99 -12.55
CA VAL A 210 -15.42 -17.64 -13.79
C VAL A 210 -16.43 -18.73 -13.46
N ASP A 211 -17.70 -18.52 -13.80
CA ASP A 211 -18.74 -19.52 -13.61
C ASP A 211 -18.45 -20.77 -14.42
N ARG A 212 -18.73 -21.93 -13.80
CA ARG A 212 -18.64 -23.26 -14.43
C ARG A 212 -17.37 -23.50 -15.26
N ALA A 213 -16.23 -22.96 -14.85
CA ALA A 213 -14.94 -23.13 -15.54
C ALA A 213 -14.60 -24.59 -15.89
N LYS A 214 -15.03 -25.56 -15.06
CA LYS A 214 -14.95 -27.01 -15.33
C LYS A 214 -15.47 -27.45 -16.71
N PHE A 215 -16.48 -26.76 -17.23
CA PHE A 215 -17.21 -27.06 -18.46
C PHE A 215 -16.63 -26.31 -19.68
N MET A 216 -15.54 -25.55 -19.51
CA MET A 216 -14.76 -24.96 -20.60
C MET A 216 -13.38 -25.62 -20.70
N HIS A 217 -12.72 -25.47 -21.84
CA HIS A 217 -11.32 -25.87 -22.00
C HIS A 217 -10.38 -24.85 -21.32
N PRO A 218 -9.44 -25.27 -20.44
CA PRO A 218 -8.51 -24.36 -19.74
C PRO A 218 -7.72 -23.44 -20.69
N GLU A 219 -7.37 -23.93 -21.87
CA GLU A 219 -6.69 -23.18 -22.93
C GLU A 219 -7.54 -22.07 -23.55
N ASP A 220 -8.87 -22.25 -23.60
CA ASP A 220 -9.80 -21.23 -24.08
C ASP A 220 -9.99 -20.12 -23.05
N ILE A 221 -10.10 -20.50 -21.76
CA ILE A 221 -10.08 -19.55 -20.64
C ILE A 221 -8.76 -18.75 -20.68
N LEU A 222 -7.61 -19.42 -20.84
CA LEU A 222 -6.29 -18.77 -20.88
C LEU A 222 -6.13 -17.85 -22.11
N ALA A 223 -6.74 -18.20 -23.24
CA ALA A 223 -6.76 -17.36 -24.42
C ALA A 223 -7.62 -16.10 -24.23
N ILE A 224 -8.70 -16.17 -23.45
CA ILE A 224 -9.53 -15.03 -23.05
C ILE A 224 -8.76 -14.15 -22.05
N GLU A 225 -8.18 -14.73 -21.01
CA GLU A 225 -7.40 -14.03 -19.96
C GLU A 225 -6.23 -13.24 -20.55
N LYS A 226 -5.51 -13.81 -21.52
CA LYS A 226 -4.39 -13.15 -22.23
C LYS A 226 -4.78 -11.88 -23.00
N LEU A 227 -6.05 -11.78 -23.42
CA LEU A 227 -6.59 -10.64 -24.15
C LEU A 227 -7.24 -9.59 -23.23
N THR A 228 -7.28 -9.83 -21.91
CA THR A 228 -7.68 -8.80 -20.94
C THR A 228 -6.59 -7.74 -20.77
N ARG A 229 -7.04 -6.50 -20.59
CA ARG A 229 -6.20 -5.35 -20.23
C ARG A 229 -5.70 -5.48 -18.80
N ASN A 230 -4.69 -4.66 -18.47
CA ASN A 230 -4.32 -4.41 -17.09
C ASN A 230 -5.43 -3.60 -16.39
N LEU A 231 -5.49 -3.71 -15.06
CA LEU A 231 -6.40 -2.92 -14.23
C LEU A 231 -6.05 -1.42 -14.29
N THR A 232 -7.05 -0.58 -13.98
CA THR A 232 -6.89 0.91 -13.98
C THR A 232 -5.84 1.41 -13.00
N ASP A 233 -5.59 0.68 -11.91
CA ASP A 233 -4.52 0.93 -10.93
C ASP A 233 -3.25 0.08 -11.14
N GLY A 234 -3.21 -0.72 -12.22
CA GLY A 234 -2.06 -1.54 -12.62
C GLY A 234 -2.17 -3.01 -12.22
N GLY A 235 -1.27 -3.82 -12.79
CA GLY A 235 -1.36 -5.28 -12.69
C GLY A 235 -2.48 -5.87 -13.56
N LYS A 236 -2.68 -7.17 -13.46
CA LYS A 236 -3.63 -7.95 -14.27
C LYS A 236 -4.82 -8.38 -13.41
N PRO A 237 -6.04 -8.48 -13.97
CA PRO A 237 -7.23 -8.85 -13.21
C PRO A 237 -7.08 -10.20 -12.50
N PHE A 238 -7.59 -10.27 -11.27
CA PHE A 238 -7.60 -11.50 -10.48
C PHE A 238 -8.60 -12.50 -11.06
N PHE A 239 -8.19 -13.74 -11.34
CA PHE A 239 -9.11 -14.80 -11.76
C PHE A 239 -9.19 -15.91 -10.72
N PHE A 240 -10.43 -16.35 -10.43
CA PHE A 240 -10.68 -17.58 -9.69
C PHE A 240 -11.79 -18.41 -10.36
N ASN A 241 -11.47 -19.66 -10.65
CA ASN A 241 -12.22 -20.52 -11.55
C ASN A 241 -13.09 -21.50 -10.78
N HIS A 242 -14.38 -21.56 -11.16
CA HIS A 242 -15.32 -22.49 -10.56
C HIS A 242 -15.15 -23.91 -11.11
N VAL A 243 -14.23 -24.64 -10.49
CA VAL A 243 -13.95 -26.06 -10.79
C VAL A 243 -14.49 -26.91 -9.65
N GLN A 244 -15.64 -27.54 -9.87
CA GLN A 244 -16.27 -28.42 -8.89
C GLN A 244 -15.64 -29.82 -8.95
N ASP A 245 -14.56 -30.03 -8.20
CA ASP A 245 -13.84 -31.29 -8.09
C ASP A 245 -13.92 -31.87 -6.66
N TYR A 246 -14.64 -32.99 -6.51
CA TYR A 246 -14.69 -33.78 -5.26
C TYR A 246 -13.75 -35.00 -5.29
N ASN A 247 -12.78 -35.03 -6.21
CA ASN A 247 -11.94 -36.16 -6.62
C ASN A 247 -12.72 -37.37 -7.18
N GLN A 248 -13.94 -37.16 -7.67
CA GLN A 248 -14.82 -38.22 -8.19
C GLN A 248 -14.86 -38.29 -9.72
N ASP A 249 -14.64 -37.15 -10.38
CA ASP A 249 -14.85 -37.00 -11.83
C ASP A 249 -13.53 -37.03 -12.61
N SER A 250 -13.60 -37.06 -13.94
CA SER A 250 -12.44 -37.04 -14.83
C SER A 250 -11.62 -35.74 -14.77
N ILE A 251 -12.30 -34.58 -14.75
CA ILE A 251 -11.68 -33.24 -14.73
C ILE A 251 -11.13 -32.90 -13.34
N LYS A 252 -9.92 -32.34 -13.29
CA LYS A 252 -9.20 -31.99 -12.05
C LYS A 252 -8.92 -30.49 -11.92
N SER A 253 -8.97 -30.00 -10.67
CA SER A 253 -8.62 -28.61 -10.34
C SER A 253 -7.20 -28.21 -10.78
N SER A 254 -6.26 -29.16 -10.87
CA SER A 254 -4.88 -28.93 -11.34
C SER A 254 -4.77 -28.53 -12.82
N GLU A 255 -5.79 -28.81 -13.65
CA GLU A 255 -5.80 -28.40 -15.05
C GLU A 255 -5.92 -26.88 -15.23
N TYR A 256 -6.45 -26.17 -14.22
CA TYR A 256 -6.79 -24.74 -14.30
C TYR A 256 -5.81 -23.84 -13.51
N TYR A 257 -4.68 -24.38 -13.04
CA TYR A 257 -3.68 -23.60 -12.28
C TYR A 257 -3.04 -22.45 -13.08
N GLN A 258 -3.04 -22.54 -14.41
CA GLN A 258 -2.57 -21.44 -15.27
C GLN A 258 -3.61 -20.31 -15.41
N ASN A 259 -4.88 -20.57 -15.09
CA ASN A 259 -6.00 -19.63 -15.19
C ASN A 259 -6.21 -18.80 -13.91
N GLY A 260 -5.24 -18.78 -13.00
CA GLY A 260 -5.38 -18.13 -11.71
C GLY A 260 -5.66 -19.13 -10.59
N ARG A 261 -6.58 -18.79 -9.67
CA ARG A 261 -6.97 -19.67 -8.55
C ARG A 261 -8.14 -20.59 -8.93
N VAL A 262 -8.38 -21.62 -8.12
CA VAL A 262 -9.44 -22.63 -8.32
C VAL A 262 -10.24 -22.86 -7.04
N THR A 263 -11.55 -23.02 -7.17
CA THR A 263 -12.46 -23.26 -6.04
C THR A 263 -12.24 -24.64 -5.40
N GLU A 264 -11.79 -24.65 -4.15
CA GLU A 264 -11.41 -25.87 -3.45
C GLU A 264 -12.59 -26.49 -2.67
N PHE A 265 -13.42 -27.25 -3.39
CA PHE A 265 -14.61 -27.90 -2.84
C PHE A 265 -14.32 -28.99 -1.80
N GLN A 266 -13.11 -29.59 -1.80
CA GLN A 266 -12.75 -30.59 -0.80
C GLN A 266 -12.50 -29.98 0.58
N PHE A 267 -12.09 -28.71 0.63
CA PHE A 267 -11.87 -28.02 1.90
C PHE A 267 -13.18 -27.91 2.70
N GLY A 268 -14.25 -27.39 2.10
CA GLY A 268 -15.57 -27.27 2.76
C GLY A 268 -16.10 -28.62 3.26
N ARG A 269 -16.00 -29.68 2.43
CA ARG A 269 -16.43 -31.04 2.79
C ARG A 269 -15.61 -31.65 3.93
N LYS A 270 -14.27 -31.56 3.87
CA LYS A 270 -13.38 -32.04 4.94
C LYS A 270 -13.57 -31.23 6.23
N LEU A 271 -13.83 -29.94 6.12
CA LEU A 271 -14.07 -29.04 7.25
C LEU A 271 -15.39 -29.36 7.94
N ALA A 272 -16.48 -29.55 7.20
CA ALA A 272 -17.76 -29.99 7.76
C ALA A 272 -17.63 -31.32 8.53
N ALA A 273 -16.95 -32.31 7.95
CA ALA A 273 -16.63 -33.56 8.64
C ALA A 273 -15.77 -33.33 9.91
N GLY A 274 -14.82 -32.40 9.87
CA GLY A 274 -13.97 -32.01 11.00
C GLY A 274 -14.70 -31.26 12.13
N ILE A 275 -15.65 -30.37 11.82
CA ILE A 275 -16.49 -29.73 12.85
C ILE A 275 -17.43 -30.75 13.49
N ASN A 276 -17.99 -31.66 12.67
CA ASN A 276 -18.81 -32.78 13.17
C ASN A 276 -17.99 -33.79 13.99
N ASN A 277 -16.70 -33.99 13.70
CA ASN A 277 -15.78 -34.82 14.47
C ASN A 277 -14.37 -34.20 14.53
N PHE A 278 -14.06 -33.52 15.64
CA PHE A 278 -12.82 -32.75 15.80
C PHE A 278 -11.54 -33.56 15.55
N ALA A 279 -11.53 -34.87 15.79
CA ALA A 279 -10.39 -35.73 15.48
C ALA A 279 -9.97 -35.68 14.00
N LEU A 280 -10.93 -35.44 13.08
CA LEU A 280 -10.68 -35.33 11.64
C LEU A 280 -10.05 -33.99 11.23
N LEU A 281 -10.09 -32.95 12.08
CA LEU A 281 -9.44 -31.65 11.81
C LEU A 281 -7.91 -31.76 11.70
N ASN A 282 -7.31 -32.83 12.21
CA ASN A 282 -5.89 -33.13 11.97
C ASN A 282 -5.59 -33.29 10.47
N GLY A 283 -6.55 -33.75 9.66
CA GLY A 283 -6.46 -33.78 8.19
C GLY A 283 -6.51 -32.40 7.51
N LEU A 284 -6.67 -31.32 8.28
CA LEU A 284 -6.63 -29.91 7.87
C LEU A 284 -5.57 -29.09 8.64
N GLN A 285 -4.70 -29.75 9.42
CA GLN A 285 -3.49 -29.13 9.98
C GLN A 285 -2.51 -28.74 8.85
N TYR A 286 -2.44 -29.56 7.81
CA TYR A 286 -1.72 -29.29 6.57
C TYR A 286 -2.66 -29.58 5.38
N PRO A 287 -2.42 -29.01 4.19
CA PRO A 287 -3.15 -29.40 2.99
C PRO A 287 -3.06 -30.92 2.80
N SER A 288 -4.19 -31.60 2.80
CA SER A 288 -4.23 -33.07 2.70
C SER A 288 -4.32 -33.51 1.24
N SER A 289 -3.85 -34.72 0.95
CA SER A 289 -3.86 -35.29 -0.40
C SER A 289 -5.20 -35.13 -1.12
N GLY A 290 -5.14 -34.86 -2.43
CA GLY A 290 -6.30 -34.56 -3.26
C GLY A 290 -6.93 -33.20 -2.96
N MET A 291 -6.12 -32.19 -2.64
CA MET A 291 -6.47 -30.77 -2.60
C MET A 291 -5.40 -30.00 -3.36
N ALA A 292 -5.73 -28.80 -3.83
CA ALA A 292 -4.76 -27.88 -4.40
C ALA A 292 -3.70 -27.45 -3.36
N ASP A 293 -2.58 -26.90 -3.84
CA ASP A 293 -1.70 -26.13 -2.97
C ASP A 293 -2.31 -24.76 -2.63
N SER A 294 -1.77 -24.12 -1.60
CA SER A 294 -2.31 -22.87 -1.03
C SER A 294 -2.27 -21.68 -2.00
N ASP A 295 -1.38 -21.70 -3.00
CA ASP A 295 -1.18 -20.58 -3.92
C ASP A 295 -2.16 -20.65 -5.11
N HIS A 296 -2.71 -21.83 -5.39
CA HIS A 296 -3.81 -22.02 -6.35
C HIS A 296 -5.19 -22.13 -5.67
N ALA A 297 -5.27 -22.53 -4.40
CA ALA A 297 -6.55 -22.72 -3.71
C ALA A 297 -7.31 -21.40 -3.45
N PHE A 298 -8.61 -21.43 -3.74
CA PHE A 298 -9.62 -20.45 -3.32
C PHE A 298 -10.67 -21.18 -2.47
N VAL A 299 -10.76 -20.85 -1.18
CA VAL A 299 -11.43 -21.68 -0.16
C VAL A 299 -12.65 -20.96 0.46
N PHE A 300 -13.66 -21.75 0.77
CA PHE A 300 -14.93 -21.33 1.39
C PHE A 300 -15.52 -22.50 2.19
N VAL A 301 -16.46 -22.22 3.09
CA VAL A 301 -17.23 -23.25 3.81
C VAL A 301 -18.34 -23.79 2.91
N ASP A 302 -19.12 -22.88 2.32
CA ASP A 302 -20.20 -23.12 1.36
C ASP A 302 -20.20 -22.06 0.23
N ASN A 303 -21.05 -22.24 -0.77
CA ASN A 303 -21.33 -21.28 -1.83
C ASN A 303 -22.83 -21.26 -2.13
N HIS A 304 -23.26 -20.37 -3.05
CA HIS A 304 -24.66 -20.29 -3.46
C HIS A 304 -25.24 -21.64 -3.95
N ASP A 305 -24.48 -22.45 -4.68
CA ASP A 305 -24.93 -23.77 -5.15
C ASP A 305 -25.07 -24.78 -3.99
N ASN A 306 -23.97 -25.06 -3.28
CA ASN A 306 -23.91 -26.23 -2.41
C ASN A 306 -24.75 -26.08 -1.13
N GLN A 307 -25.01 -24.83 -0.69
CA GLN A 307 -25.94 -24.57 0.41
C GLN A 307 -27.41 -24.89 0.07
N ARG A 308 -27.73 -25.02 -1.23
CA ARG A 308 -29.04 -25.38 -1.80
C ARG A 308 -29.10 -26.82 -2.31
N SER A 309 -28.04 -27.62 -2.09
CA SER A 309 -27.93 -28.98 -2.64
C SER A 309 -28.12 -30.05 -1.57
N ASP A 310 -28.59 -31.23 -1.98
CA ASP A 310 -28.64 -32.43 -1.12
C ASP A 310 -27.25 -33.07 -0.89
N ILE A 311 -26.15 -32.38 -1.21
CA ILE A 311 -24.79 -32.85 -0.98
C ILE A 311 -24.55 -32.93 0.53
N SER A 312 -24.70 -34.14 1.06
CA SER A 312 -24.45 -34.43 2.47
C SER A 312 -23.06 -33.93 2.90
N ASN A 313 -22.99 -33.32 4.08
CA ASN A 313 -21.77 -32.81 4.72
C ASN A 313 -21.19 -31.51 4.14
N ILE A 314 -22.03 -30.52 3.83
CA ILE A 314 -21.65 -29.09 3.84
C ILE A 314 -22.31 -28.40 5.03
N LEU A 315 -21.60 -27.47 5.67
CA LEU A 315 -22.15 -26.62 6.73
C LEU A 315 -22.60 -25.29 6.13
N THR A 316 -23.76 -24.79 6.56
CA THR A 316 -24.37 -23.55 6.05
C THR A 316 -24.99 -22.78 7.21
N HIS A 317 -25.50 -21.57 6.95
CA HIS A 317 -26.24 -20.78 7.94
C HIS A 317 -27.44 -21.52 8.59
N LYS A 318 -27.97 -22.59 7.97
CA LYS A 318 -29.01 -23.46 8.56
C LYS A 318 -28.52 -24.20 9.82
N THR A 319 -27.20 -24.34 10.00
CA THR A 319 -26.54 -24.89 11.19
C THR A 319 -25.62 -23.83 11.80
N PRO A 320 -26.18 -22.73 12.35
CA PRO A 320 -25.45 -21.48 12.56
C PRO A 320 -24.28 -21.64 13.54
N ARG A 321 -24.40 -22.51 14.55
CA ARG A 321 -23.37 -22.80 15.55
C ARG A 321 -22.13 -23.44 14.91
N GLU A 322 -22.32 -24.55 14.21
CA GLU A 322 -21.27 -25.31 13.53
C GLU A 322 -20.66 -24.47 12.39
N TYR A 323 -21.50 -23.71 11.67
CA TYR A 323 -21.06 -22.82 10.59
C TYR A 323 -20.19 -21.65 11.07
N LYS A 324 -20.48 -21.08 12.26
CA LYS A 324 -19.60 -20.11 12.93
C LYS A 324 -18.23 -20.72 13.24
N MET A 325 -18.18 -21.96 13.72
CA MET A 325 -16.93 -22.68 14.01
C MET A 325 -16.15 -23.00 12.74
N ALA A 326 -16.83 -23.43 11.67
CA ALA A 326 -16.24 -23.69 10.36
C ALA A 326 -15.58 -22.44 9.78
N ASN A 327 -16.29 -21.32 9.72
CA ASN A 327 -15.74 -20.06 9.21
C ASN A 327 -14.58 -19.54 10.07
N ALA A 328 -14.69 -19.61 11.40
CA ALA A 328 -13.61 -19.19 12.29
C ALA A 328 -12.35 -20.06 12.12
N PHE A 329 -12.50 -21.38 12.02
CA PHE A 329 -11.38 -22.27 11.70
C PHE A 329 -10.77 -21.97 10.33
N MET A 330 -11.61 -21.80 9.29
CA MET A 330 -11.17 -21.47 7.94
C MET A 330 -10.34 -20.19 7.93
N LEU A 331 -10.84 -19.13 8.55
CA LEU A 331 -10.19 -17.83 8.64
C LEU A 331 -8.90 -17.89 9.48
N ALA A 332 -8.86 -18.67 10.56
CA ALA A 332 -7.65 -18.90 11.35
C ALA A 332 -6.58 -19.73 10.61
N ASN A 333 -6.97 -20.58 9.66
CA ASN A 333 -6.06 -21.45 8.91
C ASN A 333 -5.13 -20.66 7.96
N ASP A 334 -3.95 -21.21 7.63
CA ASP A 334 -2.97 -20.60 6.69
C ASP A 334 -3.17 -21.05 5.23
N TYR A 335 -4.24 -21.79 4.95
CA TYR A 335 -4.52 -22.37 3.64
C TYR A 335 -5.48 -21.52 2.79
N GLY A 336 -5.08 -21.29 1.53
CA GLY A 336 -5.87 -20.68 0.45
C GLY A 336 -6.18 -19.19 0.60
N PHE A 337 -6.72 -18.59 -0.45
CA PHE A 337 -7.38 -17.28 -0.35
C PHE A 337 -8.86 -17.49 0.00
N THR A 338 -9.42 -16.73 0.95
CA THR A 338 -10.74 -17.04 1.55
C THR A 338 -11.90 -16.22 1.01
N ARG A 339 -13.06 -16.88 0.87
CA ARG A 339 -14.36 -16.23 0.70
C ARG A 339 -15.34 -16.65 1.80
N VAL A 340 -16.02 -15.66 2.37
CA VAL A 340 -17.19 -15.84 3.25
C VAL A 340 -18.46 -15.70 2.43
N MET A 341 -19.38 -16.66 2.52
CA MET A 341 -20.70 -16.56 1.89
C MET A 341 -21.60 -15.58 2.66
N SER A 342 -22.46 -14.83 1.95
CA SER A 342 -23.51 -14.01 2.56
C SER A 342 -24.86 -14.26 1.88
N SER A 343 -25.76 -14.91 2.59
CA SER A 343 -26.96 -15.55 2.04
C SER A 343 -28.24 -14.76 2.31
N TYR A 344 -29.35 -15.24 1.72
CA TYR A 344 -30.72 -15.01 2.18
C TYR A 344 -31.37 -16.34 2.59
N TYR A 345 -32.42 -16.28 3.41
CA TYR A 345 -33.18 -17.46 3.82
C TYR A 345 -34.12 -17.91 2.70
N PHE A 346 -34.02 -19.17 2.29
CA PHE A 346 -34.86 -19.80 1.27
C PHE A 346 -35.69 -21.00 1.77
N GLY A 347 -35.56 -21.35 3.06
CA GLY A 347 -36.28 -22.49 3.63
C GLY A 347 -35.91 -23.80 2.92
N ASP A 348 -36.92 -24.56 2.53
CA ASP A 348 -36.77 -25.82 1.78
C ASP A 348 -36.92 -25.62 0.25
N ASP A 349 -37.32 -24.42 -0.20
CA ASP A 349 -37.34 -24.08 -1.63
C ASP A 349 -35.93 -23.65 -2.09
N THR A 350 -35.20 -24.60 -2.66
CA THR A 350 -33.83 -24.38 -3.17
C THR A 350 -33.78 -23.44 -4.38
N ASN A 351 -34.92 -23.14 -5.01
CA ASN A 351 -35.02 -22.26 -6.17
C ASN A 351 -35.45 -20.84 -5.81
N LEU A 352 -35.89 -20.59 -4.57
CA LEU A 352 -36.54 -19.34 -4.15
C LEU A 352 -35.76 -18.09 -4.57
N SER A 353 -36.50 -17.10 -5.07
CA SER A 353 -36.00 -15.75 -5.32
C SER A 353 -35.32 -15.15 -4.08
N PRO A 354 -34.35 -14.22 -4.24
CA PRO A 354 -33.94 -13.36 -3.14
C PRO A 354 -35.13 -12.55 -2.60
N PRO A 355 -35.07 -12.02 -1.37
CA PRO A 355 -36.19 -11.33 -0.75
C PRO A 355 -36.71 -10.17 -1.61
N GLN A 356 -37.98 -10.26 -2.01
CA GLN A 356 -38.65 -9.28 -2.87
C GLN A 356 -40.03 -8.86 -2.34
N TYR A 357 -40.52 -7.71 -2.80
CA TYR A 357 -41.91 -7.25 -2.64
C TYR A 357 -42.82 -7.89 -3.70
N THR A 358 -44.14 -7.72 -3.58
CA THR A 358 -45.15 -8.30 -4.49
C THR A 358 -45.08 -7.79 -5.94
N ASN A 359 -44.33 -6.72 -6.20
CA ASN A 359 -44.03 -6.19 -7.53
C ASN A 359 -42.69 -6.71 -8.10
N ASN A 360 -42.11 -7.74 -7.50
CA ASN A 360 -40.79 -8.32 -7.82
C ASN A 360 -39.60 -7.35 -7.71
N SER A 361 -39.74 -6.24 -7.00
CA SER A 361 -38.60 -5.40 -6.61
C SER A 361 -37.93 -5.97 -5.35
N MET A 362 -36.59 -5.98 -5.32
CA MET A 362 -35.84 -6.54 -4.20
C MET A 362 -35.93 -5.69 -2.93
N LYS A 363 -36.02 -6.37 -1.79
CA LYS A 363 -35.95 -5.77 -0.45
C LYS A 363 -34.50 -5.52 -0.06
N ASP A 364 -34.26 -4.37 0.57
CA ASP A 364 -32.97 -4.03 1.16
C ASP A 364 -32.59 -5.02 2.29
N PRO A 365 -31.29 -5.31 2.49
CA PRO A 365 -30.84 -6.19 3.57
C PRO A 365 -30.81 -5.55 4.96
N ILE A 366 -30.93 -4.21 5.08
CA ILE A 366 -30.65 -3.47 6.32
C ILE A 366 -31.88 -2.71 6.81
N THR A 367 -32.77 -3.41 7.53
CA THR A 367 -34.00 -2.87 8.13
C THR A 367 -33.81 -1.60 8.97
N SER A 368 -32.67 -1.43 9.64
CA SER A 368 -32.26 -0.15 10.22
C SER A 368 -30.77 -0.12 10.54
N ILE A 369 -30.15 1.07 10.45
CA ILE A 369 -28.74 1.31 10.81
C ILE A 369 -28.46 1.07 12.33
N LYS A 370 -29.51 0.96 13.17
CA LYS A 370 -29.39 0.95 14.63
C LYS A 370 -29.21 -0.43 15.29
N GLN A 371 -29.44 -1.54 14.59
CA GLN A 371 -29.24 -2.88 15.16
C GLN A 371 -27.92 -3.49 14.69
N GLN A 372 -26.95 -3.53 15.60
CA GLN A 372 -25.62 -4.08 15.35
C GLN A 372 -25.70 -5.61 15.20
N GLY A 373 -25.25 -6.12 14.05
CA GLY A 373 -24.90 -7.54 13.88
C GLY A 373 -25.93 -8.45 13.18
N THR A 374 -27.09 -7.94 12.75
CA THR A 374 -28.05 -8.74 11.95
C THR A 374 -28.63 -7.94 10.79
N CYS A 375 -28.90 -8.64 9.69
CA CYS A 375 -29.73 -8.14 8.60
C CYS A 375 -31.20 -8.50 8.83
N GLY A 376 -32.08 -7.85 8.07
CA GLY A 376 -33.52 -8.09 8.13
C GLY A 376 -34.10 -8.54 6.80
N HIS A 377 -35.42 -8.40 6.66
CA HIS A 377 -36.17 -8.68 5.42
C HIS A 377 -36.00 -10.07 4.78
N GLY A 378 -35.36 -11.04 5.44
CA GLY A 378 -35.06 -12.37 4.90
C GLY A 378 -33.59 -12.58 4.53
N TRP A 379 -32.71 -11.62 4.78
CA TRP A 379 -31.27 -11.73 4.56
C TRP A 379 -30.53 -12.27 5.80
N VAL A 380 -29.48 -13.08 5.59
CA VAL A 380 -28.77 -13.81 6.66
C VAL A 380 -27.55 -13.02 7.16
N CYS A 381 -26.74 -12.49 6.23
CA CYS A 381 -25.55 -11.68 6.49
C CYS A 381 -24.52 -12.32 7.44
N GLU A 382 -24.07 -13.52 7.10
CA GLU A 382 -23.07 -14.26 7.85
C GLU A 382 -21.75 -13.49 8.00
N HIS A 383 -21.39 -12.67 7.00
CA HIS A 383 -20.25 -11.75 7.08
C HIS A 383 -20.34 -10.73 8.22
N ARG A 384 -21.56 -10.40 8.69
CA ARG A 384 -21.79 -9.51 9.85
C ARG A 384 -21.76 -10.23 11.20
N TRP A 385 -21.78 -11.55 11.22
CA TRP A 385 -21.77 -12.30 12.48
C TRP A 385 -20.41 -12.09 13.18
N PRO A 386 -20.34 -11.63 14.45
CA PRO A 386 -19.06 -11.18 15.03
C PRO A 386 -17.96 -12.26 15.09
N SER A 387 -18.32 -13.55 15.15
CA SER A 387 -17.35 -14.67 15.09
C SER A 387 -16.76 -14.93 13.70
N ILE A 388 -17.30 -14.28 12.67
CA ILE A 388 -16.80 -14.31 11.29
C ILE A 388 -16.12 -12.97 11.00
N ALA A 389 -16.82 -11.85 11.22
CA ALA A 389 -16.29 -10.50 11.01
C ALA A 389 -14.97 -10.23 11.77
N ASN A 390 -14.87 -10.63 13.04
CA ASN A 390 -13.64 -10.39 13.82
C ASN A 390 -12.53 -11.40 13.47
N MET A 391 -12.88 -12.53 12.84
CA MET A 391 -11.90 -13.50 12.32
C MET A 391 -11.31 -13.07 10.96
N VAL A 392 -11.93 -12.13 10.25
CA VAL A 392 -11.30 -11.45 9.10
C VAL A 392 -10.10 -10.63 9.57
N VAL A 393 -10.29 -9.81 10.61
CA VAL A 393 -9.22 -9.05 11.27
C VAL A 393 -8.11 -9.99 11.75
N PHE A 394 -8.47 -11.11 12.39
CA PHE A 394 -7.48 -12.15 12.76
C PHE A 394 -6.68 -12.64 11.55
N ARG A 395 -7.35 -13.07 10.46
CA ARG A 395 -6.66 -13.63 9.27
C ARG A 395 -5.68 -12.64 8.66
N ASN A 396 -6.08 -11.38 8.52
CA ASN A 396 -5.24 -10.33 7.96
C ASN A 396 -4.01 -10.04 8.84
N ALA A 397 -4.21 -9.91 10.16
CA ALA A 397 -3.10 -9.66 11.09
C ALA A 397 -2.05 -10.79 11.07
N VAL A 398 -2.49 -12.05 10.95
CA VAL A 398 -1.60 -13.22 10.92
C VAL A 398 -1.09 -13.62 9.53
N GLU A 399 -1.28 -12.77 8.52
CA GLU A 399 -0.76 -12.99 7.17
C GLU A 399 0.77 -13.22 7.16
N GLY A 400 1.25 -14.01 6.21
CA GLY A 400 2.65 -14.43 6.09
C GLY A 400 3.10 -15.49 7.11
N THR A 401 2.26 -15.90 8.06
CA THR A 401 2.63 -16.87 9.11
C THR A 401 2.04 -18.27 8.87
N TRP A 402 2.75 -19.30 9.33
CA TRP A 402 2.28 -20.69 9.34
C TRP A 402 1.70 -21.12 10.70
N LYS A 403 0.88 -22.18 10.70
CA LYS A 403 0.35 -22.80 11.93
C LYS A 403 1.46 -23.46 12.75
N THR A 404 1.49 -23.18 14.05
CA THR A 404 2.38 -23.76 15.07
C THR A 404 1.59 -24.12 16.33
N HIS A 405 2.22 -24.75 17.33
CA HIS A 405 1.57 -25.07 18.63
C HIS A 405 0.22 -25.78 18.51
N TRP A 406 0.07 -26.68 17.52
CA TRP A 406 -1.18 -27.35 17.20
C TRP A 406 -1.53 -28.44 18.24
N ILE A 407 -2.70 -28.29 18.86
CA ILE A 407 -3.24 -29.22 19.85
C ILE A 407 -4.66 -29.58 19.41
N ASN A 408 -4.92 -30.86 19.17
CA ASN A 408 -6.25 -31.40 18.88
C ASN A 408 -6.50 -32.65 19.74
N LYS A 409 -7.18 -32.47 20.87
CA LYS A 409 -7.45 -33.51 21.88
C LYS A 409 -8.81 -33.26 22.52
N ASN A 410 -9.49 -34.29 23.03
CA ASN A 410 -10.66 -34.13 23.90
C ASN A 410 -11.77 -33.19 23.38
N ASN A 411 -12.05 -33.20 22.06
CA ASN A 411 -13.02 -32.29 21.41
C ASN A 411 -12.67 -30.78 21.53
N GLN A 412 -11.38 -30.48 21.70
CA GLN A 412 -10.79 -29.14 21.77
C GLN A 412 -9.69 -29.03 20.72
N LEU A 413 -9.64 -27.89 20.04
CA LEU A 413 -8.58 -27.53 19.09
C LEU A 413 -7.97 -26.19 19.51
N SER A 414 -6.64 -26.08 19.45
CA SER A 414 -5.95 -24.80 19.41
C SER A 414 -4.72 -24.83 18.51
N PHE A 415 -4.29 -23.68 18.03
CA PHE A 415 -3.00 -23.48 17.36
C PHE A 415 -2.63 -21.99 17.32
N ALA A 416 -1.33 -21.72 17.21
CA ALA A 416 -0.77 -20.40 16.97
C ALA A 416 -0.51 -20.17 15.48
N ARG A 417 -0.43 -18.91 15.08
CA ARG A 417 -0.10 -18.44 13.73
C ARG A 417 1.16 -17.58 13.80
N GLY A 418 2.30 -18.24 13.55
CA GLY A 418 3.62 -17.73 13.90
C GLY A 418 3.66 -17.23 15.36
N THR A 419 4.23 -16.05 15.55
CA THR A 419 4.19 -15.29 16.82
C THR A 419 3.20 -14.12 16.75
N LYS A 420 2.22 -14.14 15.83
CA LYS A 420 1.30 -13.01 15.57
C LYS A 420 -0.10 -13.20 16.14
N GLY A 421 -0.60 -14.43 16.27
CA GLY A 421 -1.92 -14.68 16.86
C GLY A 421 -2.16 -16.12 17.28
N PHE A 422 -3.16 -16.34 18.11
CA PHE A 422 -3.55 -17.64 18.67
C PHE A 422 -5.05 -17.87 18.51
N PHE A 423 -5.43 -19.09 18.16
CA PHE A 423 -6.81 -19.52 17.92
C PHE A 423 -7.12 -20.78 18.74
N ALA A 424 -8.31 -20.82 19.35
CA ALA A 424 -8.84 -21.99 20.02
C ALA A 424 -10.35 -22.15 19.79
N MET A 425 -10.83 -23.39 19.75
CA MET A 425 -12.26 -23.71 19.75
C MET A 425 -12.57 -25.04 20.44
N ALA A 426 -13.78 -25.21 20.95
CA ALA A 426 -14.19 -26.39 21.72
C ALA A 426 -15.57 -26.91 21.30
N LYS A 427 -15.65 -28.13 20.76
CA LYS A 427 -16.93 -28.70 20.28
C LYS A 427 -18.02 -28.72 21.36
N ASN A 428 -17.65 -28.93 22.61
CA ASN A 428 -18.57 -29.03 23.76
C ASN A 428 -18.95 -27.67 24.38
N GLY A 429 -18.53 -26.54 23.80
CA GLY A 429 -18.81 -25.22 24.37
C GLY A 429 -17.81 -24.75 25.44
N LYS A 430 -16.92 -25.64 25.92
CA LYS A 430 -16.05 -25.40 27.07
C LYS A 430 -14.59 -25.81 26.84
N MET A 431 -13.67 -24.94 27.24
CA MET A 431 -12.22 -25.17 27.38
C MET A 431 -11.74 -24.41 28.62
N ASN A 432 -10.90 -25.04 29.44
CA ASN A 432 -10.18 -24.39 30.53
C ASN A 432 -8.83 -25.11 30.67
N GLU A 433 -7.86 -24.67 29.89
CA GLU A 433 -6.55 -25.32 29.75
C GLU A 433 -5.45 -24.25 29.75
N THR A 434 -4.33 -24.51 30.41
CA THR A 434 -3.13 -23.67 30.29
C THR A 434 -2.29 -24.16 29.11
N LEU A 435 -2.21 -23.36 28.05
CA LEU A 435 -1.61 -23.76 26.77
C LEU A 435 -0.44 -22.86 26.41
N ASP A 436 0.60 -23.44 25.80
CA ASP A 436 1.66 -22.68 25.14
C ASP A 436 1.07 -21.99 23.91
N THR A 437 1.16 -20.66 23.88
CA THR A 437 0.59 -19.85 22.81
C THR A 437 1.58 -19.53 21.70
N GLY A 438 2.88 -19.70 21.94
CA GLY A 438 3.94 -19.20 21.05
C GLY A 438 3.95 -17.67 20.87
N LEU A 439 3.20 -16.91 21.68
CA LEU A 439 3.12 -15.45 21.61
C LEU A 439 3.99 -14.77 22.67
N PRO A 440 4.41 -13.51 22.44
CA PRO A 440 5.08 -12.70 23.46
C PRO A 440 4.21 -12.52 24.71
N ALA A 441 4.85 -12.34 25.87
CA ALA A 441 4.15 -12.03 27.10
C ALA A 441 3.42 -10.68 27.02
N GLY A 442 2.18 -10.63 27.52
CA GLY A 442 1.33 -9.45 27.44
C GLY A 442 -0.14 -9.72 27.74
N GLU A 443 -0.95 -8.66 27.76
CA GLU A 443 -2.40 -8.73 27.84
C GLU A 443 -3.02 -8.57 26.45
N TYR A 444 -3.90 -9.49 26.08
CA TYR A 444 -4.48 -9.59 24.75
C TYR A 444 -6.01 -9.52 24.81
N CYS A 445 -6.64 -8.85 23.84
CA CYS A 445 -8.10 -8.86 23.67
C CYS A 445 -8.56 -10.19 23.03
N ASP A 446 -9.58 -10.84 23.61
CA ASP A 446 -10.35 -11.85 22.87
C ASP A 446 -11.24 -11.17 21.82
N LEU A 447 -10.89 -11.38 20.56
CA LEU A 447 -11.61 -10.85 19.40
C LEU A 447 -13.03 -11.41 19.30
N ILE A 448 -13.30 -12.62 19.80
CA ILE A 448 -14.63 -13.23 19.69
C ILE A 448 -15.64 -12.54 20.60
N THR A 449 -15.25 -12.10 21.79
CA THR A 449 -16.12 -11.36 22.71
C THR A 449 -16.08 -9.83 22.54
N ASP A 450 -15.49 -9.32 21.46
CA ASP A 450 -15.27 -7.88 21.22
C ASP A 450 -14.50 -7.22 22.39
N CYS A 451 -13.41 -7.85 22.82
CA CYS A 451 -12.54 -7.42 23.93
C CYS A 451 -13.22 -7.35 25.32
N LYS A 452 -14.39 -7.98 25.51
CA LYS A 452 -15.03 -8.10 26.83
C LYS A 452 -14.31 -9.10 27.75
N LYS A 453 -13.47 -9.96 27.18
CA LYS A 453 -12.49 -10.79 27.89
C LYS A 453 -11.08 -10.41 27.44
N THR A 454 -10.14 -10.47 28.37
CA THR A 454 -8.71 -10.41 28.08
C THR A 454 -8.04 -11.74 28.41
N VAL A 455 -6.93 -12.02 27.72
CA VAL A 455 -6.09 -13.21 27.90
C VAL A 455 -4.70 -12.73 28.27
N ILE A 456 -4.15 -13.24 29.36
CA ILE A 456 -2.79 -12.94 29.80
C ILE A 456 -1.87 -14.05 29.29
N VAL A 457 -0.89 -13.68 28.47
CA VAL A 457 0.24 -14.54 28.10
C VAL A 457 1.39 -14.22 29.06
N GLU A 458 1.83 -15.24 29.79
CA GLU A 458 2.88 -15.14 30.79
C GLU A 458 4.28 -15.03 30.15
N ALA A 459 5.28 -14.69 30.97
CA ALA A 459 6.69 -14.54 30.54
C ALA A 459 7.30 -15.80 29.87
N ASN A 460 6.67 -16.97 30.02
CA ASN A 460 7.07 -18.24 29.42
C ASN A 460 6.27 -18.62 28.15
N GLY A 461 5.39 -17.73 27.65
CA GLY A 461 4.55 -17.97 26.45
C GLY A 461 3.24 -18.72 26.71
N TYR A 462 2.98 -19.17 27.94
CA TYR A 462 1.73 -19.86 28.29
C TYR A 462 0.61 -18.89 28.64
N ALA A 463 -0.63 -19.25 28.32
CA ALA A 463 -1.84 -18.53 28.74
C ALA A 463 -2.92 -19.49 29.23
N LEU A 464 -3.79 -19.00 30.12
CA LEU A 464 -5.02 -19.69 30.48
C LEU A 464 -6.09 -19.45 29.41
N ILE A 465 -6.53 -20.50 28.73
CA ILE A 465 -7.50 -20.43 27.64
C ILE A 465 -8.88 -20.87 28.14
N GLU A 466 -9.74 -19.89 28.42
CA GLU A 466 -11.10 -20.10 28.95
C GLU A 466 -12.22 -19.80 27.92
N ILE A 467 -12.70 -20.86 27.29
CA ILE A 467 -13.94 -20.85 26.50
C ILE A 467 -15.06 -21.35 27.41
N ASP A 468 -16.10 -20.54 27.60
CA ASP A 468 -17.37 -20.98 28.18
C ASP A 468 -18.52 -20.29 27.44
N ASN A 469 -18.82 -20.80 26.25
CA ASN A 469 -19.86 -20.27 25.38
C ASN A 469 -20.35 -21.38 24.44
N ALA A 470 -21.54 -21.93 24.70
CA ALA A 470 -22.09 -23.00 23.89
C ALA A 470 -22.35 -22.57 22.43
N ASP A 471 -22.66 -21.30 22.20
CA ASP A 471 -23.18 -20.75 20.95
C ASP A 471 -22.09 -20.20 20.02
N ARG A 472 -20.96 -19.77 20.61
CA ARG A 472 -19.76 -19.25 19.93
C ARG A 472 -18.53 -19.82 20.66
N PRO A 473 -18.24 -21.12 20.52
CA PRO A 473 -17.25 -21.82 21.34
C PRO A 473 -15.83 -21.65 20.79
N ILE A 474 -15.44 -20.39 20.60
CA ILE A 474 -14.24 -19.96 19.89
C ILE A 474 -13.59 -18.85 20.72
N LEU A 475 -12.26 -18.80 20.73
CA LEU A 475 -11.45 -17.72 21.29
C LEU A 475 -10.30 -17.43 20.33
N ALA A 476 -10.02 -16.16 20.08
CA ALA A 476 -8.96 -15.76 19.16
C ALA A 476 -8.37 -14.41 19.54
N PHE A 477 -7.05 -14.28 19.48
CA PHE A 477 -6.36 -13.04 19.82
C PHE A 477 -5.06 -12.86 19.01
N ILE A 478 -4.64 -11.61 18.85
CA ILE A 478 -3.52 -11.19 17.99
C ILE A 478 -2.62 -10.18 18.71
N VAL A 479 -1.33 -10.18 18.38
CA VAL A 479 -0.40 -9.10 18.73
C VAL A 479 -0.90 -7.79 18.10
N ASP A 480 -0.74 -6.68 18.82
CA ASP A 480 -1.23 -5.35 18.46
C ASP A 480 -2.75 -5.28 18.16
N GLY A 481 -3.52 -6.22 18.73
CA GLY A 481 -4.98 -6.23 18.66
C GLY A 481 -5.61 -5.00 19.35
N PRO A 482 -6.86 -4.65 19.01
CA PRO A 482 -7.55 -3.50 19.58
C PRO A 482 -7.64 -3.61 21.10
N LEU A 483 -7.14 -2.60 21.82
CA LEU A 483 -7.22 -2.53 23.27
C LEU A 483 -8.67 -2.42 23.75
N ALA A 484 -8.96 -3.05 24.89
CA ALA A 484 -10.30 -3.15 25.47
C ALA A 484 -10.83 -1.80 26.01
N TYR A 485 -11.36 -0.96 25.11
CA TYR A 485 -12.13 0.23 25.48
C TYR A 485 -13.61 0.07 25.11
N PRO A 486 -14.56 0.40 26.02
CA PRO A 486 -15.98 0.25 25.75
C PRO A 486 -16.46 1.27 24.72
N LYS A 487 -16.71 0.83 23.48
CA LYS A 487 -17.32 1.66 22.43
C LYS A 487 -18.78 2.00 22.76
N THR A 488 -19.02 3.20 23.28
CA THR A 488 -20.35 3.79 23.38
C THR A 488 -20.80 4.31 22.01
N HIS A 489 -21.64 3.54 21.32
CA HIS A 489 -22.22 3.95 20.04
C HIS A 489 -23.26 5.07 20.23
N PHE A 490 -22.90 6.31 19.85
CA PHE A 490 -23.85 7.39 19.61
C PHE A 490 -24.15 7.54 18.12
N GLY A 491 -25.18 6.84 17.64
CA GLY A 491 -25.70 7.01 16.29
C GLY A 491 -26.61 8.25 16.18
N LEU A 492 -26.04 9.37 15.72
CA LEU A 492 -26.79 10.60 15.43
C LEU A 492 -27.53 10.46 14.09
N HIS A 493 -28.81 10.09 14.15
CA HIS A 493 -29.71 10.17 13.00
C HIS A 493 -30.28 11.57 12.88
N THR A 494 -29.95 12.29 11.81
CA THR A 494 -30.66 13.51 11.40
C THR A 494 -31.89 13.13 10.57
N GLY A 495 -33.05 13.06 11.22
CA GLY A 495 -34.34 12.88 10.56
C GLY A 495 -35.35 13.90 11.05
N ASN A 496 -35.65 14.91 10.22
CA ASN A 496 -36.72 15.87 10.50
C ASN A 496 -38.07 15.16 10.39
N VAL A 497 -38.78 15.03 11.51
CA VAL A 497 -40.23 14.77 11.52
C VAL A 497 -40.87 15.76 12.48
N ILE A 498 -41.72 16.62 11.94
CA ILE A 498 -42.55 17.55 12.71
C ILE A 498 -43.73 16.75 13.27
N GLY A 499 -43.86 16.71 14.60
CA GLY A 499 -44.94 16.00 15.27
C GLY A 499 -45.04 16.37 16.74
N ASN A 500 -46.00 17.24 17.08
CA ASN A 500 -46.43 17.41 18.48
C ASN A 500 -47.02 16.10 19.00
N VAL A 501 -46.84 15.78 20.29
CA VAL A 501 -47.93 15.40 21.23
C VAL A 501 -47.38 15.08 22.64
N ILE A 502 -47.82 15.90 23.60
CA ILE A 502 -48.27 15.61 24.98
C ILE A 502 -47.34 14.87 25.96
N VAL A 503 -47.10 15.58 27.07
CA VAL A 503 -46.57 15.07 28.35
C VAL A 503 -47.59 14.17 29.06
N GLY A 504 -47.17 12.98 29.49
CA GLY A 504 -47.91 12.11 30.39
C GLY A 504 -46.98 11.47 31.42
N GLY A 505 -46.67 12.19 32.50
CA GLY A 505 -45.78 11.69 33.56
C GLY A 505 -46.51 10.89 34.64
N SER A 506 -45.75 10.29 35.57
CA SER A 506 -46.21 10.04 36.93
C SER A 506 -45.05 9.76 37.89
N PHE A 507 -44.98 10.58 38.97
CA PHE A 507 -44.65 10.23 40.37
C PHE A 507 -43.43 9.34 40.69
N SER A 508 -42.63 9.56 41.74
CA SER A 508 -42.49 10.58 42.82
C SER A 508 -41.23 10.15 43.62
N ARG A 509 -40.50 10.91 44.46
CA ARG A 509 -40.68 12.12 45.31
C ARG A 509 -39.30 12.85 45.34
N ARG A 510 -39.20 14.18 45.48
CA ARG A 510 -38.97 14.94 46.75
C ARG A 510 -37.92 14.29 47.69
N ALA A 511 -36.97 14.98 48.34
CA ALA A 511 -36.80 16.39 48.74
C ALA A 511 -35.39 16.55 49.42
N VAL A 512 -34.74 17.71 49.68
CA VAL A 512 -35.03 19.15 49.50
C VAL A 512 -33.72 20.00 49.53
N THR A 513 -33.85 21.33 49.67
CA THR A 513 -32.91 22.48 49.77
C THR A 513 -31.99 22.49 51.04
N ASP A 514 -31.12 23.47 51.38
CA ASP A 514 -30.97 24.88 50.93
C ASP A 514 -29.60 25.55 51.26
N THR A 515 -29.44 26.80 50.75
CA THR A 515 -28.64 27.99 51.17
C THR A 515 -27.65 27.92 52.38
N THR A 516 -26.55 28.71 52.46
CA THR A 516 -26.44 30.18 52.33
C THR A 516 -25.00 30.65 52.03
N SER A 517 -24.87 31.91 51.60
CA SER A 517 -23.64 32.60 51.17
C SER A 517 -22.95 33.44 52.26
N ARG A 518 -21.65 33.75 52.09
CA ARG A 518 -21.08 35.04 52.53
C ARG A 518 -19.78 35.43 51.82
N VAL A 519 -19.66 36.72 51.54
CA VAL A 519 -18.53 37.41 50.89
C VAL A 519 -17.70 38.14 51.95
N VAL A 520 -16.37 38.20 51.78
CA VAL A 520 -15.49 39.19 52.43
C VAL A 520 -14.45 39.67 51.40
N THR A 521 -14.16 40.97 51.43
CA THR A 521 -13.29 41.70 50.48
C THR A 521 -12.15 42.38 51.24
N MET A 522 -10.96 42.56 50.62
CA MET A 522 -10.17 43.82 50.54
C MET A 522 -8.61 43.68 50.49
N SER A 523 -8.06 43.98 49.30
CA SER A 523 -7.01 45.00 48.99
C SER A 523 -5.54 44.98 49.52
N SER A 524 -4.69 45.69 48.75
CA SER A 524 -3.36 46.28 49.05
C SER A 524 -2.11 45.38 48.89
N GLN A 525 -0.91 45.86 48.49
CA GLN A 525 -0.49 46.92 47.53
C GLN A 525 1.00 46.64 47.11
N ALA A 526 1.53 47.30 46.08
CA ALA A 526 2.80 46.95 45.42
C ALA A 526 4.09 47.64 45.95
N THR A 527 5.28 47.15 45.57
CA THR A 527 6.56 47.93 45.53
C THR A 527 7.61 47.28 44.60
N THR A 528 8.70 48.01 44.30
CA THR A 528 9.53 47.92 43.07
C THR A 528 10.91 47.24 43.21
N PRO A 529 11.59 46.86 42.09
CA PRO A 529 12.95 46.29 42.07
C PRO A 529 14.06 47.32 41.74
N SER A 530 15.33 46.92 41.93
CA SER A 530 16.53 47.73 41.62
C SER A 530 17.66 46.91 40.94
N THR A 531 18.58 47.60 40.27
CA THR A 531 19.49 47.08 39.23
C THR A 531 20.97 47.10 39.64
N ILE A 532 21.79 46.10 39.26
CA ILE A 532 23.27 46.20 39.22
C ILE A 532 23.84 45.51 37.96
N THR A 533 24.90 46.07 37.38
CA THR A 533 25.66 45.63 36.18
C THR A 533 27.15 45.43 36.55
N THR A 534 27.94 44.59 35.86
CA THR A 534 29.42 44.72 35.57
C THR A 534 29.89 43.57 34.62
N THR A 535 31.13 43.61 34.10
CA THR A 535 31.51 43.15 32.74
C THR A 535 32.90 42.45 32.66
N ILE A 536 33.01 41.36 31.85
CA ILE A 536 34.17 40.78 31.10
C ILE A 536 35.55 40.51 31.79
N THR A 537 36.12 39.30 31.63
CA THR A 537 37.49 39.04 31.08
C THR A 537 37.79 37.55 30.80
N SER A 538 38.88 37.26 30.06
CA SER A 538 39.19 36.00 29.36
C SER A 538 40.50 35.30 29.81
N SER A 539 40.65 33.99 29.58
CA SER A 539 41.93 33.31 29.22
C SER A 539 41.80 31.79 28.96
N SER A 540 42.86 31.20 28.39
CA SER A 540 42.99 29.90 27.70
C SER A 540 43.21 28.65 28.56
N VAL A 541 42.91 27.45 28.03
CA VAL A 541 43.24 26.14 28.64
C VAL A 541 44.02 25.22 27.69
N THR A 542 45.08 24.59 28.24
CA THR A 542 46.03 23.69 27.56
C THR A 542 45.52 22.24 27.47
N THR A 543 45.82 21.54 26.37
CA THR A 543 45.39 20.15 26.15
C THR A 543 46.33 19.12 26.77
N VAL A 544 45.81 18.16 27.54
CA VAL A 544 46.51 16.94 27.95
C VAL A 544 45.84 15.72 27.31
N ARG A 545 46.67 14.80 26.79
CA ARG A 545 46.24 13.66 25.97
C ARG A 545 46.34 12.37 26.78
N THR A 546 45.23 11.67 27.00
CA THR A 546 45.21 10.31 27.56
C THR A 546 44.65 9.32 26.56
N THR A 547 45.33 8.17 26.45
CA THR A 547 45.08 7.12 25.47
C THR A 547 43.83 6.32 25.80
N THR A 548 42.88 6.28 24.87
CA THR A 548 41.62 5.52 25.01
C THR A 548 41.78 4.07 24.55
N SER A 549 41.63 3.13 25.48
CA SER A 549 41.20 1.76 25.13
C SER A 549 39.76 1.83 24.63
N SER A 550 39.53 1.63 23.34
CA SER A 550 38.21 1.83 22.72
C SER A 550 37.13 0.91 23.32
N PRO A 551 35.90 1.41 23.54
CA PRO A 551 34.76 0.56 23.83
C PRO A 551 34.54 -0.42 22.65
N LYS A 552 34.42 -1.72 22.93
CA LYS A 552 34.03 -2.70 21.91
C LYS A 552 32.58 -2.46 21.51
N CYS A 553 32.40 -1.83 20.35
CA CYS A 553 31.15 -1.87 19.62
C CYS A 553 30.92 -3.32 19.12
N LYS A 554 29.70 -3.84 19.27
CA LYS A 554 29.34 -5.25 18.97
C LYS A 554 28.56 -5.34 17.65
N ASP A 555 29.11 -4.80 16.57
CA ASP A 555 28.46 -4.81 15.26
C ASP A 555 29.32 -5.54 14.20
N THR A 556 29.77 -6.75 14.55
CA THR A 556 30.34 -7.66 13.56
C THR A 556 29.22 -8.22 12.68
N LYS A 557 29.32 -8.07 11.36
CA LYS A 557 28.38 -8.63 10.37
C LYS A 557 29.11 -9.57 9.43
N ARG A 558 28.42 -10.58 8.89
CA ARG A 558 28.92 -11.35 7.75
C ARG A 558 28.78 -10.50 6.48
N THR A 559 29.89 -10.32 5.78
CA THR A 559 30.02 -9.53 4.56
C THR A 559 30.50 -10.45 3.43
N VAL A 560 29.79 -10.40 2.30
CA VAL A 560 30.06 -11.23 1.12
C VAL A 560 30.31 -10.31 -0.07
N ILE A 561 31.45 -10.51 -0.75
CA ILE A 561 31.88 -9.67 -1.88
C ILE A 561 32.11 -10.56 -3.10
N PHE A 562 31.60 -10.13 -4.25
CA PHE A 562 31.77 -10.81 -5.53
C PHE A 562 32.44 -9.90 -6.56
N PHE A 563 33.50 -10.39 -7.20
CA PHE A 563 34.14 -9.77 -8.37
C PHE A 563 33.89 -10.63 -9.60
N GLN A 564 33.35 -10.04 -10.68
CA GLN A 564 33.23 -10.74 -11.96
C GLN A 564 34.53 -10.58 -12.74
N GLU A 565 35.24 -11.67 -13.03
CA GLU A 565 36.41 -11.64 -13.90
C GLU A 565 36.73 -12.98 -14.57
N TYR A 566 37.06 -12.92 -15.86
CA TYR A 566 37.45 -14.06 -16.67
C TYR A 566 38.92 -14.40 -16.42
N THR A 567 39.14 -15.58 -15.85
CA THR A 567 40.46 -16.06 -15.41
C THR A 567 40.80 -17.39 -16.06
N VAL A 568 42.09 -17.60 -16.32
CA VAL A 568 42.63 -18.88 -16.75
C VAL A 568 43.32 -19.59 -15.59
N SER A 569 43.52 -20.91 -15.73
CA SER A 569 44.12 -21.72 -14.66
C SER A 569 45.50 -21.19 -14.23
N GLY A 570 45.71 -21.11 -12.91
CA GLY A 570 46.92 -20.55 -12.29
C GLY A 570 46.86 -19.06 -11.97
N GLN A 571 45.81 -18.34 -12.38
CA GLN A 571 45.55 -16.98 -11.90
C GLN A 571 44.78 -16.97 -10.58
N TYR A 572 45.07 -15.99 -9.73
CA TYR A 572 44.42 -15.77 -8.44
C TYR A 572 43.98 -14.32 -8.29
N LEU A 573 42.88 -14.11 -7.56
CA LEU A 573 42.37 -12.79 -7.21
C LEU A 573 42.52 -12.56 -5.70
N PHE A 574 43.04 -11.38 -5.33
CA PHE A 574 43.15 -10.89 -3.96
C PHE A 574 42.50 -9.52 -3.87
N ILE A 575 42.04 -9.13 -2.68
CA ILE A 575 41.58 -7.77 -2.40
C ILE A 575 42.44 -7.10 -1.32
N ARG A 576 42.47 -5.77 -1.39
CA ARG A 576 42.83 -4.87 -0.29
C ARG A 576 41.69 -3.90 -0.06
N GLY A 577 41.65 -3.24 1.08
CA GLY A 577 40.55 -2.33 1.38
C GLY A 577 40.64 -1.69 2.76
N GLY A 578 39.52 -1.16 3.22
CA GLY A 578 39.40 -0.47 4.51
C GLY A 578 38.70 0.86 4.32
N ILE A 579 39.18 1.90 5.00
CA ILE A 579 38.78 3.29 4.74
C ILE A 579 39.93 4.01 4.04
N ASP A 580 39.66 4.89 3.08
CA ASP A 580 40.71 5.72 2.49
C ASP A 580 41.20 6.81 3.47
N ASP A 581 42.47 7.17 3.33
CA ASP A 581 43.16 8.09 4.22
C ASP A 581 42.70 9.55 4.10
N ASN A 582 41.93 9.87 3.06
CA ASN A 582 41.25 11.16 2.89
C ASN A 582 39.92 11.22 3.67
N HIS A 583 39.34 10.06 4.01
CA HIS A 583 38.09 9.95 4.78
C HIS A 583 38.31 9.69 6.28
N ARG A 584 39.49 9.19 6.69
CA ARG A 584 39.82 8.98 8.11
C ARG A 584 41.27 9.33 8.44
N ALA A 585 41.45 10.19 9.44
CA ALA A 585 42.76 10.61 9.90
C ALA A 585 43.53 9.51 10.66
N GLY A 586 44.86 9.51 10.49
CA GLY A 586 45.77 8.55 11.16
C GLY A 586 46.07 7.28 10.36
N CYS A 587 45.94 7.34 9.03
CA CYS A 587 46.18 6.19 8.14
C CYS A 587 47.42 6.38 7.23
N LYS A 588 47.93 7.61 7.09
CA LYS A 588 49.19 7.91 6.40
C LYS A 588 50.39 7.56 7.28
N ASN A 589 51.42 6.95 6.68
CA ASN A 589 52.72 6.64 7.31
C ASN A 589 52.67 5.74 8.56
N VAL A 590 51.70 4.81 8.64
CA VAL A 590 51.63 3.80 9.71
C VAL A 590 52.52 2.58 9.39
N PRO A 591 53.35 2.06 10.33
CA PRO A 591 54.29 0.98 10.03
C PRO A 591 53.66 -0.39 9.75
N THR A 592 52.47 -0.66 10.27
CA THR A 592 51.72 -1.92 10.12
C THR A 592 50.22 -1.67 10.02
N ALA A 593 49.49 -2.59 9.39
CA ALA A 593 48.03 -2.53 9.28
C ALA A 593 47.33 -2.46 10.67
N SER A 594 47.82 -3.22 11.65
CA SER A 594 47.29 -3.22 13.02
C SER A 594 47.45 -1.87 13.77
N MET A 595 48.29 -0.96 13.26
CA MET A 595 48.45 0.41 13.77
C MET A 595 47.63 1.45 12.96
N SER A 596 46.98 1.03 11.87
CA SER A 596 46.17 1.89 11.01
C SER A 596 44.77 2.10 11.59
N ASN A 597 44.32 3.36 11.65
CA ASN A 597 42.92 3.65 11.96
C ASN A 597 41.95 3.26 10.83
N CYS A 598 42.48 2.98 9.63
CA CYS A 598 41.70 2.66 8.43
C CYS A 598 41.53 1.16 8.17
N SER A 599 42.34 0.31 8.82
CA SER A 599 42.18 -1.14 8.72
C SER A 599 40.94 -1.61 9.48
N ILE A 600 40.21 -2.55 8.89
CA ILE A 600 38.96 -3.08 9.44
C ILE A 600 39.20 -4.53 9.88
N PRO A 601 38.95 -4.88 11.16
CA PRO A 601 39.02 -6.27 11.62
C PRO A 601 38.08 -7.20 10.85
N ILE A 602 38.63 -8.32 10.37
CA ILE A 602 37.90 -9.36 9.65
C ILE A 602 38.22 -10.77 10.18
N SER A 603 37.37 -11.73 9.84
CA SER A 603 37.59 -13.17 10.05
C SER A 603 37.05 -13.96 8.87
N SER A 604 37.95 -14.57 8.09
CA SER A 604 37.61 -15.26 6.83
C SER A 604 37.00 -16.65 7.04
N HIS A 605 35.84 -16.91 6.44
CA HIS A 605 35.12 -18.19 6.55
C HIS A 605 35.79 -19.33 5.79
N ASN A 606 35.42 -20.57 6.10
CA ASN A 606 35.79 -21.72 5.26
C ASN A 606 34.69 -21.96 4.22
N VAL A 607 35.01 -21.70 2.96
CA VAL A 607 34.07 -21.79 1.83
C VAL A 607 34.12 -23.12 1.06
N GLY A 608 35.05 -24.03 1.41
CA GLY A 608 35.17 -25.35 0.79
C GLY A 608 36.48 -26.06 1.14
N SER A 609 36.52 -27.39 1.01
CA SER A 609 37.67 -28.24 1.43
C SER A 609 38.31 -29.07 0.30
N SER A 610 37.81 -28.99 -0.94
CA SER A 610 38.42 -29.68 -2.08
C SER A 610 39.75 -29.05 -2.50
N VAL A 611 40.47 -29.72 -3.40
CA VAL A 611 41.78 -29.26 -3.91
C VAL A 611 41.72 -27.87 -4.57
N HIS A 612 40.58 -27.49 -5.15
CA HIS A 612 40.32 -26.14 -5.67
C HIS A 612 40.47 -25.06 -4.59
N TYR A 613 39.97 -25.31 -3.39
CA TYR A 613 40.00 -24.37 -2.26
C TYR A 613 41.34 -24.35 -1.51
N ALA A 614 42.32 -25.18 -1.88
CA ALA A 614 43.57 -25.32 -1.14
C ALA A 614 44.38 -24.01 -1.08
N ALA A 615 44.41 -23.23 -2.16
CA ALA A 615 45.12 -21.95 -2.22
C ALA A 615 44.48 -20.90 -1.30
N TYR A 616 43.16 -20.70 -1.41
CA TYR A 616 42.36 -19.84 -0.54
C TYR A 616 42.52 -20.22 0.94
N ASN A 617 42.41 -21.51 1.28
CA ASN A 617 42.54 -22.00 2.65
C ASN A 617 43.94 -21.87 3.25
N ALA A 618 44.99 -21.82 2.43
CA ALA A 618 46.35 -21.55 2.89
C ALA A 618 46.56 -20.05 3.14
N TRP A 619 46.13 -19.19 2.22
CA TRP A 619 46.34 -17.74 2.32
C TRP A 619 45.43 -17.02 3.32
N ARG A 620 44.23 -17.53 3.62
CA ARG A 620 43.34 -16.90 4.61
C ARG A 620 43.74 -17.14 6.08
N GLN A 621 44.69 -18.02 6.34
CA GLN A 621 45.15 -18.29 7.71
C GLN A 621 45.97 -17.11 8.20
N GLY A 622 45.63 -16.55 9.37
CA GLY A 622 46.34 -15.39 9.91
C GLY A 622 46.11 -14.07 9.16
N ASP A 623 45.07 -14.03 8.30
CA ASP A 623 44.47 -12.85 7.69
C ASP A 623 43.33 -12.35 8.60
N THR A 624 43.50 -11.18 9.20
CA THR A 624 42.65 -10.64 10.27
C THR A 624 42.26 -9.18 10.07
N LEU A 625 42.78 -8.54 9.02
CA LEU A 625 42.53 -7.13 8.68
C LEU A 625 42.25 -6.99 7.19
N LEU A 626 41.15 -6.31 6.85
CA LEU A 626 41.00 -5.70 5.54
C LEU A 626 41.77 -4.36 5.58
N ASP A 627 42.90 -4.31 4.88
CA ASP A 627 43.81 -3.16 4.87
C ASP A 627 44.42 -2.86 3.49
N TRP A 628 45.13 -1.73 3.40
CA TRP A 628 45.81 -1.25 2.19
C TRP A 628 47.31 -1.59 2.13
N GLN A 629 47.90 -1.96 3.27
CA GLN A 629 49.33 -2.22 3.46
C GLN A 629 49.74 -3.58 2.88
N GLY A 630 48.86 -4.58 2.91
CA GLY A 630 49.05 -5.88 2.27
C GLY A 630 49.14 -7.05 3.24
N PRO A 631 49.76 -8.17 2.84
CA PRO A 631 49.68 -9.40 3.61
C PRO A 631 50.29 -9.26 5.00
N GLU A 632 49.57 -9.73 6.02
CA GLU A 632 50.02 -9.65 7.40
C GLU A 632 51.24 -10.55 7.66
N PRO A 633 52.13 -10.22 8.62
CA PRO A 633 53.28 -11.07 8.95
C PRO A 633 52.92 -12.49 9.40
N SER A 634 51.71 -12.68 9.94
CA SER A 634 51.12 -13.96 10.33
C SER A 634 50.38 -14.67 9.19
N GLN A 635 50.20 -14.04 8.03
CA GLN A 635 49.38 -14.58 6.96
C GLN A 635 50.07 -15.79 6.30
N GLY A 636 49.27 -16.85 6.08
CA GLY A 636 49.72 -18.11 5.54
C GLY A 636 50.21 -18.02 4.10
N LYS A 637 50.95 -19.04 3.67
CA LYS A 637 51.57 -19.12 2.34
C LYS A 637 51.10 -20.38 1.61
N PHE A 638 50.72 -20.23 0.35
CA PHE A 638 50.48 -21.35 -0.55
C PHE A 638 51.74 -21.62 -1.38
N GLN A 639 52.22 -22.86 -1.39
CA GLN A 639 53.44 -23.27 -2.12
C GLN A 639 54.67 -22.37 -1.84
N GLY A 640 54.80 -21.87 -0.61
CA GLY A 640 55.87 -20.96 -0.20
C GLY A 640 55.70 -19.49 -0.64
N LYS A 641 54.69 -19.17 -1.46
CA LYS A 641 54.36 -17.82 -1.92
C LYS A 641 53.36 -17.14 -0.97
N GLY A 642 53.62 -15.87 -0.63
CA GLY A 642 52.71 -15.04 0.17
C GLY A 642 51.43 -14.68 -0.59
N ALA A 643 50.41 -14.22 0.14
CA ALA A 643 49.24 -13.57 -0.44
C ALA A 643 49.58 -12.13 -0.90
N TYR A 644 48.74 -11.51 -1.72
CA TYR A 644 48.84 -10.07 -2.04
C TYR A 644 47.89 -9.19 -1.20
N GLY A 645 47.00 -9.81 -0.42
CA GLY A 645 45.98 -9.22 0.44
C GLY A 645 45.01 -10.32 0.92
N THR A 646 43.77 -9.98 1.24
CA THR A 646 42.72 -10.96 1.56
C THR A 646 42.39 -11.78 0.29
N PRO A 647 42.45 -13.13 0.32
CA PRO A 647 42.25 -13.95 -0.88
C PRO A 647 40.77 -14.08 -1.25
N ALA A 648 40.47 -14.08 -2.55
CA ALA A 648 39.18 -14.49 -3.09
C ALA A 648 39.26 -15.90 -3.70
N VAL A 649 38.11 -16.56 -3.91
CA VAL A 649 38.05 -17.86 -4.59
C VAL A 649 37.05 -17.86 -5.75
N TRP A 650 37.43 -18.44 -6.89
CA TRP A 650 36.55 -18.62 -8.03
C TRP A 650 35.41 -19.61 -7.70
N THR A 651 34.18 -19.27 -8.04
CA THR A 651 33.00 -20.11 -7.79
C THR A 651 32.05 -20.16 -8.98
N THR A 652 31.08 -21.08 -8.94
CA THR A 652 29.95 -21.12 -9.88
C THR A 652 28.62 -21.41 -9.17
N ASN A 653 27.51 -21.15 -9.87
CA ASN A 653 26.15 -21.43 -9.43
C ASN A 653 25.61 -22.80 -9.91
N ASP A 654 26.36 -23.56 -10.71
CA ASP A 654 26.00 -24.92 -11.11
C ASP A 654 26.25 -25.91 -9.95
N PRO A 655 25.20 -26.56 -9.39
CA PRO A 655 25.34 -27.48 -8.26
C PRO A 655 26.08 -28.79 -8.59
N ASN A 656 26.41 -29.05 -9.85
CA ASN A 656 27.13 -30.25 -10.29
C ASN A 656 28.65 -30.02 -10.45
N ASP A 657 29.12 -28.78 -10.37
CA ASP A 657 30.54 -28.42 -10.48
C ASP A 657 31.22 -28.47 -9.10
N GLU A 658 32.46 -28.96 -9.03
CA GLU A 658 33.23 -29.04 -7.76
C GLU A 658 33.51 -27.67 -7.11
N ARG A 659 33.32 -26.60 -7.89
CA ARG A 659 33.51 -25.18 -7.55
C ARG A 659 32.18 -24.48 -7.24
N TYR A 660 31.09 -25.26 -7.11
CA TYR A 660 29.79 -24.76 -6.68
C TYR A 660 29.87 -24.04 -5.34
N ASN A 661 29.26 -22.86 -5.27
CA ASN A 661 29.00 -22.19 -4.00
C ASN A 661 27.59 -21.60 -3.98
N HIS A 662 26.79 -21.98 -2.99
CA HIS A 662 25.39 -21.57 -2.82
C HIS A 662 25.17 -20.03 -2.69
N LEU A 663 26.20 -19.26 -2.40
CA LEU A 663 26.14 -17.79 -2.39
C LEU A 663 26.25 -17.18 -3.79
N ASN A 664 26.87 -17.90 -4.74
CA ASN A 664 26.98 -17.43 -6.11
C ASN A 664 25.66 -17.69 -6.84
N GLN A 665 24.96 -16.61 -7.18
CA GLN A 665 23.73 -16.65 -7.96
C GLN A 665 23.95 -16.23 -9.42
N PHE A 666 25.13 -15.71 -9.74
CA PHE A 666 25.39 -14.94 -10.95
C PHE A 666 25.97 -15.76 -12.11
N GLY A 667 26.62 -16.90 -11.82
CA GLY A 667 27.16 -17.79 -12.85
C GLY A 667 28.63 -18.16 -12.65
N GLN A 668 29.26 -18.63 -13.71
CA GLN A 668 30.71 -18.78 -13.79
C GLN A 668 31.40 -17.40 -13.80
N HIS A 669 32.71 -17.36 -13.53
CA HIS A 669 33.55 -16.15 -13.54
C HIS A 669 33.31 -15.17 -12.38
N TYR A 670 32.70 -15.60 -11.28
CA TYR A 670 32.53 -14.80 -10.06
C TYR A 670 33.44 -15.29 -8.93
N TRP A 671 34.32 -14.40 -8.48
CA TRP A 671 35.25 -14.59 -7.37
C TRP A 671 34.63 -14.12 -6.05
N LEU A 672 34.58 -15.00 -5.06
CA LEU A 672 33.95 -14.83 -3.76
C LEU A 672 34.96 -14.47 -2.66
N VAL A 673 34.62 -13.49 -1.83
CA VAL A 673 35.17 -13.25 -0.49
C VAL A 673 34.03 -13.34 0.53
N ASP A 674 34.19 -14.15 1.58
CA ASP A 674 33.18 -14.39 2.62
C ASP A 674 33.84 -14.26 4.00
N ILE A 675 33.52 -13.17 4.70
CA ILE A 675 34.21 -12.69 5.90
C ILE A 675 33.21 -12.21 6.95
N ASP A 676 33.50 -12.37 8.23
CA ASP A 676 32.88 -11.57 9.28
C ASP A 676 33.69 -10.29 9.46
N MET A 677 33.04 -9.12 9.41
CA MET A 677 33.67 -7.79 9.43
C MET A 677 33.16 -6.95 10.61
N ASP A 678 34.04 -6.24 11.31
CA ASP A 678 33.67 -5.24 12.34
C ASP A 678 33.12 -3.96 11.68
N CYS A 679 31.79 -3.90 11.49
CA CYS A 679 31.13 -2.74 10.87
C CYS A 679 31.28 -1.45 11.70
N CYS A 680 31.64 -1.52 12.98
CA CYS A 680 31.96 -0.34 13.78
C CYS A 680 33.23 0.39 13.33
N LYS A 681 34.05 -0.25 12.49
CA LYS A 681 35.24 0.33 11.86
C LYS A 681 35.00 0.83 10.44
N THR A 682 33.80 0.63 9.87
CA THR A 682 33.36 1.23 8.61
C THR A 682 33.01 2.72 8.77
N ILE A 683 32.54 3.39 7.72
CA ILE A 683 31.84 4.69 7.81
C ILE A 683 30.39 4.48 7.38
N ASN A 684 29.45 4.51 8.33
CA ASN A 684 28.02 4.27 8.07
C ASN A 684 27.74 2.93 7.33
N GLY A 685 28.48 1.87 7.65
CA GLY A 685 28.42 0.57 6.94
C GLY A 685 29.32 0.47 5.71
N TRP A 686 29.82 1.59 5.18
CA TRP A 686 30.63 1.63 3.96
C TRP A 686 32.12 1.47 4.21
N PHE A 687 32.77 0.73 3.32
CA PHE A 687 34.20 0.53 3.22
C PHE A 687 34.61 0.44 1.75
N GLU A 688 35.88 0.66 1.49
CA GLU A 688 36.47 0.69 0.15
C GLU A 688 37.27 -0.59 -0.07
N VAL A 689 37.31 -1.09 -1.31
CA VAL A 689 38.10 -2.26 -1.71
C VAL A 689 38.72 -2.06 -3.08
N LYS A 690 39.80 -2.81 -3.35
CA LYS A 690 40.42 -2.91 -4.66
C LYS A 690 40.94 -4.32 -4.92
N ALA A 691 40.73 -4.83 -6.12
CA ALA A 691 41.20 -6.14 -6.57
C ALA A 691 42.59 -6.10 -7.23
N PHE A 692 43.36 -7.15 -6.96
CA PHE A 692 44.59 -7.52 -7.66
C PHE A 692 44.38 -8.89 -8.32
N MET A 693 44.75 -8.99 -9.60
CA MET A 693 44.69 -10.26 -10.34
C MET A 693 46.04 -10.56 -11.00
N GLY A 694 46.48 -11.81 -10.88
CA GLY A 694 47.68 -12.27 -11.56
C GLY A 694 48.08 -13.71 -11.26
N TYR A 695 49.24 -14.06 -11.79
CA TYR A 695 50.01 -15.24 -11.39
C TYR A 695 50.91 -14.88 -10.20
N HIS A 696 51.44 -15.88 -9.49
CA HIS A 696 52.21 -15.71 -8.24
C HIS A 696 53.33 -14.66 -8.26
N ASP A 697 53.95 -14.39 -9.41
CA ASP A 697 55.08 -13.46 -9.56
C ASP A 697 54.79 -12.30 -10.53
N THR A 698 53.61 -12.25 -11.15
CA THR A 698 53.23 -11.23 -12.15
C THR A 698 51.72 -10.97 -12.14
N GLY A 699 51.30 -9.75 -11.84
CA GLY A 699 49.89 -9.35 -11.82
C GLY A 699 49.73 -7.83 -11.74
N ASN A 700 48.50 -7.37 -11.93
CA ASN A 700 48.15 -5.96 -11.88
C ASN A 700 47.00 -5.73 -10.89
N TRP A 701 47.03 -4.56 -10.25
CA TRP A 701 45.83 -4.00 -9.63
C TRP A 701 44.87 -3.56 -10.73
N GLU A 702 43.56 -3.59 -10.45
CA GLU A 702 42.59 -2.92 -11.30
C GLU A 702 42.88 -1.41 -11.41
N GLY A 703 42.24 -0.72 -12.36
CA GLY A 703 42.32 0.73 -12.45
C GLY A 703 41.85 1.41 -11.15
N ASN A 704 42.21 2.67 -10.92
CA ASN A 704 41.50 3.43 -9.89
C ASN A 704 40.08 3.70 -10.41
N ILE A 705 39.08 3.06 -9.80
CA ILE A 705 37.68 3.19 -10.19
C ILE A 705 37.06 4.32 -9.35
N PRO A 706 36.70 5.48 -9.95
CA PRO A 706 36.01 6.54 -9.23
C PRO A 706 34.54 6.17 -9.01
N GLN A 707 34.29 5.37 -7.97
CA GLN A 707 32.95 5.01 -7.52
C GLN A 707 32.34 6.18 -6.73
N GLY A 708 31.55 7.00 -7.43
CA GLY A 708 30.82 8.12 -6.82
C GLY A 708 29.60 7.66 -6.02
N TYR A 709 29.09 8.54 -5.15
CA TYR A 709 27.82 8.33 -4.45
C TYR A 709 26.71 7.92 -5.43
N ASN A 710 25.98 6.86 -5.06
CA ASN A 710 24.90 6.21 -5.83
C ASN A 710 25.32 5.34 -7.04
N GLN A 711 26.60 4.95 -7.18
CA GLN A 711 26.96 3.89 -8.16
C GLN A 711 26.67 2.47 -7.66
N CYS A 712 26.46 2.28 -6.35
CA CYS A 712 26.14 0.99 -5.74
C CYS A 712 24.65 0.93 -5.34
N ASN A 713 23.89 0.02 -5.96
CA ASN A 713 22.49 -0.22 -5.59
C ASN A 713 22.38 -1.07 -4.32
N GLY A 714 22.45 -0.42 -3.16
CA GLY A 714 22.21 -1.01 -1.83
C GLY A 714 21.28 -0.12 -1.01
N THR A 715 20.34 -0.72 -0.26
CA THR A 715 19.33 0.01 0.50
C THR A 715 19.86 0.55 1.83
N GLU A 716 20.67 1.62 1.80
CA GLU A 716 20.80 2.60 2.89
C GLU A 716 21.46 3.89 2.39
N ARG A 717 21.00 5.06 2.88
CA ARG A 717 21.22 6.39 2.27
C ARG A 717 22.67 6.91 2.35
N THR A 718 23.10 7.74 1.39
CA THR A 718 23.88 9.00 1.59
C THR A 718 23.98 9.85 0.26
N PRO A 719 24.38 11.15 0.28
CA PRO A 719 23.76 12.17 -0.61
C PRO A 719 24.55 12.73 -1.82
N SER A 720 23.84 13.53 -2.62
CA SER A 720 24.24 14.49 -3.69
C SER A 720 24.78 13.92 -5.02
N LEU A 721 24.01 14.13 -6.10
CA LEU A 721 24.27 13.66 -7.48
C LEU A 721 24.32 14.82 -8.51
N ASP A 722 24.50 16.06 -8.06
CA ASP A 722 24.17 17.25 -8.88
C ASP A 722 25.23 17.61 -9.95
N VAL A 723 26.42 17.03 -9.91
CA VAL A 723 27.53 17.38 -10.83
C VAL A 723 27.55 16.54 -12.12
N LEU A 724 26.95 15.34 -12.12
CA LEU A 724 26.99 14.44 -13.30
C LEU A 724 25.86 14.71 -14.31
N LEU A 725 24.66 15.08 -13.84
CA LEU A 725 23.48 15.30 -14.68
C LEU A 725 23.69 16.44 -15.71
N PHE A 726 24.39 17.50 -15.32
CA PHE A 726 24.64 18.67 -16.18
C PHE A 726 25.48 18.36 -17.44
N ARG A 727 26.39 17.37 -17.41
CA ARG A 727 27.25 17.06 -18.56
C ARG A 727 26.54 16.23 -19.62
N ASN A 728 25.71 15.26 -19.23
CA ASN A 728 25.06 14.35 -20.18
C ASN A 728 23.85 14.99 -20.88
N ALA A 729 23.01 15.75 -20.15
CA ALA A 729 21.90 16.48 -20.75
C ALA A 729 22.38 17.55 -21.76
N SER A 730 23.50 18.21 -21.46
CA SER A 730 24.14 19.17 -22.39
C SER A 730 24.66 18.50 -23.66
N ALA A 731 25.24 17.29 -23.55
CA ALA A 731 25.70 16.53 -24.72
C ALA A 731 24.52 16.10 -25.62
N PHE A 732 23.43 15.62 -25.04
CA PHE A 732 22.21 15.24 -25.78
C PHE A 732 21.57 16.44 -26.50
N LEU A 733 21.52 17.61 -25.86
CA LEU A 733 21.03 18.86 -26.46
C LEU A 733 21.91 19.39 -27.61
N ILE A 734 23.21 19.08 -27.61
CA ILE A 734 24.14 19.41 -28.71
C ILE A 734 23.87 18.49 -29.91
N ASP A 735 23.69 17.19 -29.67
CA ASP A 735 23.47 16.19 -30.74
C ASP A 735 22.10 16.36 -31.44
N VAL A 736 21.05 16.69 -30.68
CA VAL A 736 19.73 17.03 -31.23
C VAL A 736 19.76 18.33 -32.04
N LYS A 737 20.56 19.33 -31.64
CA LYS A 737 20.74 20.57 -32.43
C LYS A 737 21.59 20.37 -33.68
N ALA A 738 22.63 19.52 -33.63
CA ALA A 738 23.48 19.21 -34.77
C ALA A 738 22.67 18.54 -35.92
N ASN A 739 21.73 17.66 -35.58
CA ASN A 739 20.86 16.99 -36.55
C ASN A 739 19.74 17.88 -37.13
N ASN A 740 19.63 19.15 -36.71
CA ASN A 740 18.56 20.06 -37.13
C ASN A 740 18.89 20.88 -38.40
N HIS A 741 20.00 20.58 -39.09
CA HIS A 741 20.53 21.40 -40.20
C HIS A 741 20.86 20.65 -41.50
N GLN A 742 20.31 19.45 -41.72
CA GLN A 742 20.20 18.85 -43.06
C GLN A 742 18.78 18.37 -43.36
N VAL A 743 17.91 19.32 -43.74
CA VAL A 743 16.69 19.02 -44.49
C VAL A 743 17.08 18.89 -45.97
N THR A 744 17.51 17.69 -46.37
CA THR A 744 17.70 17.33 -47.78
C THR A 744 16.48 16.54 -48.28
N THR A 745 16.00 16.91 -49.48
CA THR A 745 14.81 16.34 -50.13
C THR A 745 15.16 15.06 -50.91
N ASP A 746 15.50 13.99 -50.19
CA ASP A 746 15.88 12.69 -50.78
C ASP A 746 14.80 11.61 -50.47
N PRO A 747 14.04 11.10 -51.48
CA PRO A 747 12.82 10.31 -51.28
C PRO A 747 13.07 8.79 -51.09
N ASN A 748 14.19 8.37 -50.51
CA ASN A 748 14.57 6.96 -50.46
C ASN A 748 14.05 6.23 -49.20
N SER A 749 13.27 5.16 -49.40
CA SER A 749 12.53 4.46 -48.33
C SER A 749 13.43 3.84 -47.24
N SER A 750 14.67 3.47 -47.57
CA SER A 750 15.65 2.97 -46.60
C SER A 750 16.16 4.04 -45.64
N GLN A 751 16.29 5.31 -46.08
CA GLN A 751 16.63 6.43 -45.20
C GLN A 751 15.48 6.76 -44.24
N GLN A 752 14.23 6.63 -44.69
CA GLN A 752 13.06 6.84 -43.82
C GLN A 752 13.00 5.79 -42.71
N GLU A 753 13.29 4.53 -43.02
CA GLU A 753 13.40 3.46 -42.04
C GLU A 753 14.55 3.70 -41.05
N GLN A 754 15.72 4.15 -41.52
CA GLN A 754 16.82 4.58 -40.64
C GLN A 754 16.45 5.76 -39.73
N ARG A 755 15.67 6.75 -40.23
CA ARG A 755 15.16 7.86 -39.41
C ARG A 755 14.20 7.36 -38.31
N ILE A 756 13.35 6.37 -38.60
CA ILE A 756 12.48 5.72 -37.60
C ILE A 756 13.29 4.93 -36.58
N ILE A 757 14.37 4.25 -37.00
CA ILE A 757 15.27 3.52 -36.09
C ILE A 757 16.04 4.49 -35.17
N SER A 758 16.47 5.65 -35.68
CA SER A 758 17.07 6.71 -34.84
C SER A 758 16.06 7.23 -33.80
N PHE A 759 14.86 7.61 -34.24
CA PHE A 759 13.84 8.14 -33.33
C PHE A 759 13.37 7.11 -32.28
N GLN A 760 13.33 5.83 -32.65
CA GLN A 760 13.11 4.73 -31.70
C GLN A 760 14.20 4.68 -30.62
N ARG A 761 15.49 4.81 -31.00
CA ARG A 761 16.62 4.85 -30.07
C ARG A 761 16.52 6.05 -29.13
N ASP A 762 16.21 7.24 -29.66
CA ASP A 762 16.06 8.45 -28.86
C ASP A 762 14.90 8.33 -27.84
N MET A 763 13.78 7.72 -28.26
CA MET A 763 12.66 7.40 -27.38
C MET A 763 12.97 6.31 -26.34
N ASP A 764 13.87 5.38 -26.62
CA ASP A 764 14.30 4.35 -25.67
C ASP A 764 15.30 4.91 -24.63
N LEU A 765 16.18 5.83 -25.03
CA LEU A 765 16.99 6.63 -24.11
C LEU A 765 16.10 7.48 -23.19
N LEU A 766 15.10 8.19 -23.74
CA LEU A 766 14.16 8.99 -22.93
C LEU A 766 13.37 8.14 -21.91
N LYS A 767 12.98 6.91 -22.28
CA LYS A 767 12.35 5.96 -21.34
C LYS A 767 13.32 5.52 -20.25
N GLN A 768 14.60 5.30 -20.61
CA GLN A 768 15.63 4.94 -19.66
C GLN A 768 15.87 6.08 -18.66
N GLU A 769 15.91 7.34 -19.13
CA GLU A 769 15.99 8.52 -18.27
C GLU A 769 14.76 8.71 -17.37
N VAL A 770 13.54 8.48 -17.89
CA VAL A 770 12.30 8.54 -17.06
C VAL A 770 12.23 7.40 -16.04
N GLU A 771 12.68 6.19 -16.37
CA GLU A 771 12.81 5.11 -15.39
C GLU A 771 13.97 5.34 -14.40
N ILE A 772 15.04 6.05 -14.80
CA ILE A 772 16.07 6.54 -13.88
C ILE A 772 15.49 7.59 -12.93
N LEU A 773 14.77 8.61 -13.41
CA LEU A 773 14.10 9.61 -12.56
C LEU A 773 13.17 8.95 -11.53
N LYS A 774 12.34 8.00 -11.99
CA LYS A 774 11.41 7.21 -11.16
C LYS A 774 12.11 6.30 -10.13
N ARG A 775 13.33 5.84 -10.40
CA ARG A 775 14.14 5.05 -9.45
C ARG A 775 15.00 5.92 -8.53
N SER A 776 15.36 7.13 -8.97
CA SER A 776 16.29 8.02 -8.28
C SER A 776 15.63 8.89 -7.21
N HIS A 777 14.34 9.21 -7.35
CA HIS A 777 13.59 10.01 -6.38
C HIS A 777 12.14 9.53 -6.20
N GLN A 778 11.81 9.09 -4.99
CA GLN A 778 10.47 8.69 -4.57
C GLN A 778 9.54 9.89 -4.26
N GLN A 779 9.98 11.12 -4.57
CA GLN A 779 9.42 12.38 -4.06
C GLN A 779 8.74 13.26 -5.14
N TYR A 780 8.75 12.82 -6.41
CA TYR A 780 7.95 13.48 -7.46
C TYR A 780 6.46 13.09 -7.33
N PRO A 781 5.51 14.02 -7.56
CA PRO A 781 4.09 13.68 -7.59
C PRO A 781 3.81 12.59 -8.61
N SER A 782 3.03 11.57 -8.22
CA SER A 782 2.64 10.45 -9.09
C SER A 782 2.00 10.92 -10.40
N GLU A 783 1.31 12.07 -10.35
CA GLU A 783 0.62 12.72 -11.47
C GLU A 783 1.59 13.23 -12.55
N GLU A 784 2.76 13.79 -12.20
CA GLU A 784 3.72 14.27 -13.21
C GLU A 784 4.45 13.12 -13.91
N ILE A 785 4.79 12.07 -13.17
CA ILE A 785 5.30 10.81 -13.74
C ILE A 785 4.21 10.13 -14.59
N SER A 786 2.94 10.24 -14.22
CA SER A 786 1.81 9.72 -15.01
C SER A 786 1.63 10.49 -16.32
N GLN A 787 1.70 11.83 -16.28
CA GLN A 787 1.67 12.69 -17.48
C GLN A 787 2.84 12.37 -18.43
N LEU A 788 4.06 12.21 -17.91
CA LEU A 788 5.23 11.81 -18.71
C LEU A 788 5.06 10.42 -19.35
N LYS A 789 4.51 9.45 -18.61
CA LYS A 789 4.16 8.13 -19.17
C LYS A 789 3.09 8.24 -20.26
N SER A 790 2.07 9.07 -20.07
CA SER A 790 1.02 9.31 -21.07
C SER A 790 1.59 9.84 -22.39
N VAL A 791 2.47 10.85 -22.32
CA VAL A 791 3.19 11.38 -23.50
C VAL A 791 4.06 10.30 -24.18
N ILE A 792 4.78 9.48 -23.40
CA ILE A 792 5.59 8.38 -23.94
C ILE A 792 4.73 7.28 -24.59
N MET A 793 3.54 6.99 -24.05
CA MET A 793 2.61 6.00 -24.62
C MET A 793 2.00 6.52 -25.93
N SER A 794 1.52 7.76 -25.97
CA SER A 794 1.02 8.40 -27.19
C SER A 794 2.08 8.40 -28.31
N LEU A 795 3.34 8.76 -27.99
CA LEU A 795 4.45 8.71 -28.95
C LEU A 795 4.80 7.29 -29.42
N LYS A 796 4.59 6.25 -28.59
CA LYS A 796 4.76 4.84 -29.01
C LYS A 796 3.68 4.42 -30.00
N GLU A 797 2.43 4.80 -29.76
CA GLU A 797 1.28 4.43 -30.59
C GLU A 797 1.43 5.00 -32.00
N THR A 798 1.65 6.32 -32.13
CA THR A 798 1.86 6.95 -33.45
C THR A 798 3.09 6.39 -34.19
N MET A 799 4.16 6.01 -33.47
CA MET A 799 5.32 5.36 -34.09
C MET A 799 5.02 3.92 -34.55
N HIS A 800 4.12 3.19 -33.86
CA HIS A 800 3.70 1.86 -34.27
C HIS A 800 2.86 1.92 -35.56
N GLU A 801 1.91 2.85 -35.63
CA GLU A 801 1.10 3.12 -36.83
C GLU A 801 2.00 3.44 -38.05
N LEU A 802 2.99 4.31 -37.89
CA LEU A 802 3.93 4.65 -38.98
C LEU A 802 4.82 3.49 -39.42
N LYS A 803 5.24 2.61 -38.51
CA LYS A 803 5.92 1.35 -38.90
C LYS A 803 5.00 0.45 -39.71
N GLY A 804 3.71 0.44 -39.40
CA GLY A 804 2.68 -0.21 -40.21
C GLY A 804 2.55 0.41 -41.60
N GLU A 805 2.42 1.74 -41.70
CA GLU A 805 2.34 2.45 -42.99
C GLU A 805 3.60 2.19 -43.85
N VAL A 806 4.82 2.31 -43.30
CA VAL A 806 6.08 2.05 -44.01
C VAL A 806 6.18 0.59 -44.49
N LYS A 807 5.79 -0.38 -43.67
CA LYS A 807 5.79 -1.80 -44.08
C LYS A 807 4.77 -2.06 -45.19
N SER A 808 3.59 -1.46 -45.13
CA SER A 808 2.59 -1.55 -46.22
C SER A 808 3.09 -0.94 -47.53
N LEU A 809 3.88 0.13 -47.44
CA LEU A 809 4.53 0.80 -48.55
C LEU A 809 5.63 -0.04 -49.19
N GLN A 810 6.47 -0.69 -48.37
CA GLN A 810 7.50 -1.60 -48.85
C GLN A 810 6.90 -2.79 -49.61
N VAL A 811 5.84 -3.42 -49.08
CA VAL A 811 5.11 -4.51 -49.74
C VAL A 811 4.54 -4.05 -51.09
N ALA A 812 3.72 -2.98 -51.11
CA ALA A 812 3.12 -2.47 -52.34
C ALA A 812 4.15 -2.05 -53.41
N LYS A 813 5.34 -1.59 -53.00
CA LYS A 813 6.45 -1.26 -53.90
C LYS A 813 7.13 -2.51 -54.46
N VAL A 814 7.30 -3.56 -53.67
CA VAL A 814 7.86 -4.85 -54.13
C VAL A 814 6.92 -5.52 -55.12
N ASP A 815 5.62 -5.54 -54.83
CA ASP A 815 4.60 -6.15 -55.68
C ASP A 815 4.56 -5.49 -57.07
N LEU A 816 4.50 -4.16 -57.16
CA LEU A 816 4.58 -3.44 -58.44
C LEU A 816 5.91 -3.69 -59.19
N ILE A 817 7.03 -3.83 -58.48
CA ILE A 817 8.33 -4.09 -59.11
C ILE A 817 8.38 -5.49 -59.72
N GLU A 818 7.81 -6.51 -59.07
CA GLU A 818 7.68 -7.85 -59.66
C GLU A 818 6.70 -7.88 -60.83
N GLU A 819 5.59 -7.15 -60.77
CA GLU A 819 4.65 -7.05 -61.89
C GLU A 819 5.31 -6.37 -63.12
N ILE A 820 6.07 -5.29 -62.92
CA ILE A 820 6.88 -4.66 -63.99
C ILE A 820 7.95 -5.62 -64.54
N LYS A 821 8.61 -6.42 -63.69
CA LYS A 821 9.59 -7.43 -64.15
C LYS A 821 8.91 -8.52 -64.99
N GLN A 822 7.73 -8.99 -64.58
CA GLN A 822 6.97 -10.01 -65.29
C GLN A 822 6.51 -9.51 -66.66
N VAL A 823 5.94 -8.30 -66.75
CA VAL A 823 5.58 -7.67 -68.03
C VAL A 823 6.80 -7.50 -68.94
N LYS A 824 7.94 -7.03 -68.41
CA LYS A 824 9.18 -6.93 -69.19
C LYS A 824 9.69 -8.30 -69.68
N LYS A 825 9.57 -9.35 -68.87
CA LYS A 825 9.95 -10.72 -69.25
C LYS A 825 9.06 -11.25 -70.39
N GLU A 826 7.77 -10.94 -70.36
CA GLU A 826 6.82 -11.25 -71.43
C GLU A 826 7.16 -10.49 -72.73
N MET A 827 7.53 -9.21 -72.66
CA MET A 827 8.02 -8.43 -73.81
C MET A 827 9.27 -9.04 -74.46
N TYR A 828 10.24 -9.53 -73.65
CA TYR A 828 11.43 -10.21 -74.19
C TYR A 828 11.13 -11.56 -74.84
N SER A 829 10.08 -12.26 -74.41
CA SER A 829 9.70 -13.58 -74.95
C SER A 829 8.83 -13.54 -76.21
N THR A 830 8.11 -12.44 -76.44
CA THR A 830 7.07 -12.33 -77.49
C THR A 830 7.57 -11.81 -78.83
N GLY A 831 8.86 -11.49 -78.97
CA GLY A 831 9.45 -11.21 -80.29
C GLY A 831 9.00 -9.89 -80.92
N ASN A 832 9.01 -8.80 -80.14
CA ASN A 832 9.04 -7.43 -80.66
C ASN A 832 7.85 -7.01 -81.56
N LYS A 833 6.61 -7.11 -81.06
CA LYS A 833 5.44 -6.28 -81.48
C LYS A 833 4.18 -6.51 -80.62
N THR A 834 4.02 -5.75 -79.54
CA THR A 834 2.72 -5.52 -78.90
C THR A 834 2.73 -4.19 -78.15
N ALA A 835 2.22 -3.13 -78.80
CA ALA A 835 2.12 -1.79 -78.22
C ALA A 835 1.31 -1.77 -76.91
N GLU A 836 0.40 -2.74 -76.74
CA GLU A 836 -0.41 -2.96 -75.54
C GLU A 836 0.44 -3.29 -74.30
N LEU A 837 1.54 -4.05 -74.45
CA LEU A 837 2.48 -4.32 -73.34
C LEU A 837 3.37 -3.11 -73.02
N GLU A 838 3.71 -2.30 -74.03
CA GLU A 838 4.45 -1.04 -73.83
C GLU A 838 3.60 -0.01 -73.07
N ILE A 839 2.32 0.12 -73.44
CA ILE A 839 1.34 0.96 -72.72
C ILE A 839 1.20 0.47 -71.27
N LYS A 840 0.94 -0.82 -71.05
CA LYS A 840 0.79 -1.38 -69.70
C LYS A 840 2.06 -1.23 -68.85
N CYS A 841 3.24 -1.35 -69.46
CA CYS A 841 4.50 -1.10 -68.77
C CYS A 841 4.73 0.39 -68.45
N ALA A 842 4.23 1.32 -69.27
CA ALA A 842 4.27 2.76 -69.01
C ALA A 842 3.28 3.17 -67.91
N GLU A 843 2.07 2.60 -67.91
CA GLU A 843 1.05 2.78 -66.86
C GLU A 843 1.58 2.32 -65.50
N LEU A 844 2.10 1.09 -65.38
CA LEU A 844 2.68 0.58 -64.14
C LEU A 844 3.89 1.40 -63.65
N GLN A 845 4.70 1.96 -64.57
CA GLN A 845 5.79 2.88 -64.20
C GLN A 845 5.27 4.23 -63.68
N ASN A 846 4.16 4.73 -64.25
CA ASN A 846 3.51 5.95 -63.78
C ASN A 846 2.85 5.73 -62.41
N ASP A 847 2.20 4.59 -62.19
CA ASP A 847 1.63 4.21 -60.89
C ASP A 847 2.72 4.03 -59.82
N LEU A 848 3.86 3.41 -60.16
CA LEU A 848 5.01 3.33 -59.26
C LEU A 848 5.54 4.73 -58.89
N SER A 849 5.62 5.64 -59.86
CA SER A 849 6.02 7.04 -59.66
C SER A 849 5.02 7.79 -58.76
N HIS A 850 3.71 7.60 -59.00
CA HIS A 850 2.64 8.29 -58.28
C HIS A 850 2.47 7.76 -56.85
N LEU A 851 2.58 6.44 -56.66
CA LEU A 851 2.62 5.77 -55.35
C LEU A 851 3.83 6.26 -54.53
N THR A 852 5.01 6.31 -55.16
CA THR A 852 6.23 6.82 -54.53
C THR A 852 6.12 8.30 -54.20
N THR A 853 5.51 9.14 -55.06
CA THR A 853 5.43 10.59 -54.83
C THR A 853 4.42 10.96 -53.74
N ASN A 854 3.19 10.44 -53.81
CA ASN A 854 2.10 10.92 -52.93
C ASN A 854 2.18 10.32 -51.52
N LYS A 855 2.51 9.04 -51.38
CA LYS A 855 2.64 8.41 -50.05
C LYS A 855 3.92 8.86 -49.33
N THR A 856 5.02 9.12 -50.03
CA THR A 856 6.24 9.69 -49.43
C THR A 856 5.97 11.09 -48.87
N LYS A 857 5.29 11.98 -49.61
CA LYS A 857 4.89 13.29 -49.08
C LYS A 857 3.98 13.20 -47.85
N LYS A 858 3.04 12.26 -47.82
CA LYS A 858 2.19 12.00 -46.64
C LYS A 858 3.05 11.56 -45.44
N LEU A 859 3.97 10.62 -45.66
CA LEU A 859 4.88 10.10 -44.63
C LEU A 859 5.85 11.17 -44.11
N GLU A 860 6.40 12.01 -44.98
CA GLU A 860 7.23 13.17 -44.62
C GLU A 860 6.45 14.18 -43.77
N SER A 861 5.20 14.48 -44.13
CA SER A 861 4.32 15.33 -43.32
C SER A 861 4.05 14.73 -41.94
N SER A 862 3.80 13.42 -41.83
CA SER A 862 3.59 12.75 -40.54
C SER A 862 4.85 12.76 -39.67
N ILE A 863 6.03 12.56 -40.27
CA ILE A 863 7.33 12.64 -39.58
C ILE A 863 7.59 14.07 -39.08
N ASP A 864 7.25 15.10 -39.85
CA ASP A 864 7.47 16.50 -39.47
C ASP A 864 6.51 16.96 -38.36
N ILE A 865 5.26 16.49 -38.38
CA ILE A 865 4.30 16.66 -37.27
C ILE A 865 4.84 16.00 -35.99
N LEU A 866 5.40 14.80 -36.08
CA LEU A 866 6.01 14.13 -34.93
C LEU A 866 7.24 14.86 -34.39
N LYS A 867 8.12 15.37 -35.26
CA LYS A 867 9.28 16.18 -34.83
C LYS A 867 8.85 17.44 -34.08
N LYS A 868 7.78 18.11 -34.54
CA LYS A 868 7.18 19.27 -33.86
C LYS A 868 6.56 18.90 -32.51
N SER A 869 5.81 17.79 -32.45
CA SER A 869 5.23 17.27 -31.21
C SER A 869 6.31 16.89 -30.19
N PHE A 870 7.35 16.17 -30.63
CA PHE A 870 8.49 15.80 -29.79
C PHE A 870 9.23 17.03 -29.27
N SER A 871 9.51 18.02 -30.13
CA SER A 871 10.18 19.27 -29.74
C SER A 871 9.37 20.09 -28.73
N ALA A 872 8.04 20.16 -28.90
CA ALA A 872 7.16 20.84 -27.95
C ALA A 872 7.16 20.15 -26.57
N ASN A 873 7.06 18.81 -26.55
CA ASN A 873 7.09 18.02 -25.32
C ASN A 873 8.46 18.08 -24.63
N MET A 874 9.57 18.10 -25.37
CA MET A 874 10.91 18.32 -24.83
C MET A 874 11.10 19.73 -24.27
N SER A 875 10.48 20.75 -24.88
CA SER A 875 10.47 22.11 -24.31
C SER A 875 9.73 22.16 -22.98
N LEU A 876 8.58 21.48 -22.87
CA LEU A 876 7.80 21.36 -21.64
C LEU A 876 8.57 20.60 -20.55
N LEU A 877 9.26 19.51 -20.91
CA LEU A 877 10.11 18.75 -20.00
C LEU A 877 11.29 19.59 -19.48
N ASN A 878 11.99 20.31 -20.36
CA ASN A 878 13.09 21.21 -19.98
C ASN A 878 12.62 22.34 -19.04
N GLN A 879 11.42 22.90 -19.26
CA GLN A 879 10.84 23.93 -18.39
C GLN A 879 10.49 23.41 -16.99
N LYS A 880 10.11 22.12 -16.88
CA LYS A 880 9.88 21.44 -15.59
C LYS A 880 11.19 21.03 -14.91
N ILE A 881 12.18 20.54 -15.66
CA ILE A 881 13.51 20.22 -15.12
C ILE A 881 14.21 21.49 -14.59
N SER A 882 14.07 22.64 -15.26
CA SER A 882 14.63 23.90 -14.73
C SER A 882 14.01 24.35 -13.41
N HIS A 883 12.76 23.94 -13.11
CA HIS A 883 12.15 24.16 -11.80
C HIS A 883 12.74 23.24 -10.72
N ALA A 884 13.09 21.99 -11.07
CA ALA A 884 13.78 21.08 -10.15
C ALA A 884 15.23 21.55 -9.85
N ASP A 885 15.95 22.06 -10.84
CA ASP A 885 17.27 22.68 -10.68
C ASP A 885 17.24 23.95 -9.80
N ALA A 886 16.18 24.76 -9.91
CA ALA A 886 15.96 25.91 -9.05
C ALA A 886 15.73 25.49 -7.59
N TRP A 887 15.06 24.36 -7.36
CA TRP A 887 14.88 23.77 -6.03
C TRP A 887 16.19 23.22 -5.43
N LEU A 888 17.03 22.54 -6.23
CA LEU A 888 18.31 21.99 -5.75
C LEU A 888 19.34 23.07 -5.40
N LYS A 889 19.41 24.17 -6.16
CA LYS A 889 20.32 25.28 -5.85
C LYS A 889 20.04 25.95 -4.50
N VAL A 890 18.79 25.98 -4.05
CA VAL A 890 18.42 26.50 -2.71
C VAL A 890 18.94 25.61 -1.58
N ILE A 891 19.06 24.30 -1.82
CA ILE A 891 19.58 23.33 -0.83
C ILE A 891 21.12 23.43 -0.71
N SER A 892 21.82 23.79 -1.80
CA SER A 892 23.30 23.82 -1.82
C SER A 892 23.98 24.90 -0.96
N PHE A 893 23.22 25.85 -0.38
CA PHE A 893 23.79 27.01 0.32
C PHE A 893 23.81 26.94 1.86
N THR A 894 23.33 25.86 2.48
CA THR A 894 23.12 25.79 3.94
C THR A 894 23.94 24.74 4.69
N THR A 895 24.82 23.99 4.01
CA THR A 895 25.71 23.01 4.67
C THR A 895 27.18 23.26 4.34
N ASP A 896 27.72 24.38 4.85
CA ASP A 896 29.16 24.48 5.10
C ASP A 896 29.44 25.12 6.47
N SER A 897 30.50 24.63 7.13
CA SER A 897 30.98 24.96 8.48
C SER A 897 30.23 24.43 9.74
N CYS A 898 30.88 23.41 10.34
CA CYS A 898 31.24 23.30 11.77
C CYS A 898 30.24 22.73 12.81
N CYS A 899 30.51 21.50 13.25
CA CYS A 899 29.96 20.90 14.47
C CYS A 899 30.64 21.47 15.74
N GLN A 900 29.93 21.54 16.89
CA GLN A 900 30.38 20.88 18.14
C GLN A 900 29.45 21.06 19.37
N ASN A 901 29.46 20.02 20.22
CA ASN A 901 29.40 20.02 21.70
C ASN A 901 28.08 19.82 22.51
N VAL A 902 28.14 18.71 23.28
CA VAL A 902 27.58 18.42 24.63
C VAL A 902 26.13 17.95 24.77
N LYS A 903 26.01 16.66 25.09
CA LYS A 903 24.93 16.06 25.88
C LYS A 903 25.58 15.31 27.05
N VAL A 904 25.38 15.78 28.29
CA VAL A 904 25.98 15.18 29.51
C VAL A 904 24.95 15.15 30.64
N LEU A 905 24.92 14.01 31.35
CA LEU A 905 24.12 13.57 32.52
C LEU A 905 22.76 12.95 32.14
N LEU A 906 22.40 11.72 32.55
CA LEU A 906 22.76 10.94 33.75
C LEU A 906 22.64 9.41 33.55
N ASN A 907 23.01 8.65 34.59
CA ASN A 907 22.69 7.23 34.86
C ASN A 907 23.47 6.11 34.12
N LYS A 908 24.59 5.70 34.75
CA LYS A 908 24.89 4.29 35.02
C LYS A 908 25.67 4.15 36.33
N THR A 909 25.11 3.43 37.31
CA THR A 909 25.83 2.47 38.18
C THR A 909 24.87 1.72 39.08
N HIS A 910 24.91 0.38 39.05
CA HIS A 910 24.62 -0.50 40.19
C HIS A 910 25.29 -1.87 39.95
N LEU A 911 25.55 -2.60 41.05
CA LEU A 911 26.42 -3.79 41.27
C LEU A 911 27.73 -3.36 41.97
N LEU A 912 28.16 -3.93 43.11
CA LEU A 912 27.57 -4.88 44.08
C LEU A 912 28.50 -4.89 45.34
N THR A 913 28.00 -5.19 46.56
CA THR A 913 28.54 -6.16 47.57
C THR A 913 28.15 -5.90 49.05
N SER A 914 27.70 -6.98 49.74
CA SER A 914 27.85 -7.36 51.17
C SER A 914 27.37 -6.47 52.37
N LEU A 915 26.19 -6.82 52.93
CA LEU A 915 25.86 -7.30 54.33
C LEU A 915 26.83 -7.06 55.53
N PRO A 916 26.39 -7.15 56.83
CA PRO A 916 25.09 -6.88 57.49
C PRO A 916 25.25 -6.05 58.83
N PRO A 917 24.52 -6.26 59.97
CA PRO A 917 23.26 -5.59 60.36
C PRO A 917 23.22 -4.92 61.78
N THR A 918 22.28 -3.99 62.08
CA THR A 918 21.75 -3.78 63.46
C THR A 918 20.44 -2.95 63.59
N THR A 919 19.39 -3.61 64.10
CA THR A 919 18.42 -3.19 65.17
C THR A 919 17.66 -1.83 65.24
N MET A 920 16.33 -1.98 65.51
CA MET A 920 15.42 -1.19 66.40
C MET A 920 14.53 -0.02 65.89
N ARG A 921 13.25 -0.37 65.67
CA ARG A 921 11.93 0.18 66.15
C ARG A 921 11.59 1.70 66.30
N PRO A 922 10.28 2.07 66.24
CA PRO A 922 9.74 3.44 66.04
C PRO A 922 9.35 4.17 67.35
N PRO A 923 8.70 5.36 67.29
CA PRO A 923 7.28 5.39 67.70
C PRO A 923 6.31 6.47 67.09
N THR A 924 5.02 6.11 67.09
CA THR A 924 3.77 6.87 67.40
C THR A 924 3.25 8.12 66.65
N THR A 925 2.00 7.93 66.19
CA THR A 925 0.84 8.83 65.99
C THR A 925 0.32 9.62 67.20
N VAL A 926 -0.30 10.80 66.95
CA VAL A 926 -1.42 11.47 67.67
C VAL A 926 -2.13 12.38 66.62
N THR A 927 -3.32 12.13 66.07
CA THR A 927 -4.74 12.17 66.54
C THR A 927 -5.40 13.56 66.80
N SER A 928 -6.60 13.67 66.19
CA SER A 928 -7.78 14.51 66.53
C SER A 928 -7.95 15.86 65.79
N LYS A 929 -9.16 16.39 65.53
CA LYS A 929 -10.54 15.99 65.90
C LYS A 929 -11.55 16.55 64.86
N VAL A 930 -12.73 15.93 64.70
CA VAL A 930 -13.76 16.31 63.70
C VAL A 930 -15.02 16.87 64.38
N ASN A 931 -15.71 17.81 63.72
CA ASN A 931 -17.17 18.03 63.71
C ASN A 931 -17.48 18.88 62.45
N ASN A 932 -18.13 18.39 61.38
CA ASN A 932 -19.56 18.04 61.18
C ASN A 932 -20.50 19.25 61.36
N ALA A 933 -21.45 19.56 60.46
CA ALA A 933 -22.06 18.85 59.31
C ALA A 933 -22.47 19.88 58.20
N ILE A 934 -23.16 19.63 57.06
CA ILE A 934 -24.22 18.66 56.67
C ILE A 934 -24.04 18.17 55.21
N ILE A 935 -24.70 17.07 54.86
CA ILE A 935 -24.52 16.19 53.70
C ILE A 935 -25.65 16.35 52.65
N ALA A 936 -25.31 16.19 51.38
CA ALA A 936 -26.21 15.62 50.36
C ALA A 936 -25.43 14.58 49.52
N SER A 937 -26.07 13.45 49.20
CA SER A 937 -25.39 12.19 48.85
C SER A 937 -24.62 12.20 47.53
N SER A 938 -23.45 11.54 47.51
CA SER A 938 -22.71 11.17 46.28
C SER A 938 -21.99 9.84 46.50
N VAL A 939 -22.10 8.93 45.54
CA VAL A 939 -21.63 7.53 45.66
C VAL A 939 -20.13 7.42 45.44
N PHE A 940 -19.49 6.49 46.17
CA PHE A 940 -18.07 6.18 46.14
C PHE A 940 -17.52 5.90 44.73
N GLN A 941 -16.44 6.61 44.36
CA GLN A 941 -15.43 6.12 43.43
C GLN A 941 -14.05 6.40 44.04
N LEU A 942 -13.16 5.42 44.01
CA LEU A 942 -11.80 5.55 44.57
C LEU A 942 -11.01 6.62 43.82
N ARG A 943 -10.76 7.76 44.47
CA ARG A 943 -9.71 8.68 44.05
C ARG A 943 -8.36 8.17 44.54
N THR A 944 -7.63 7.47 43.68
CA THR A 944 -6.17 7.52 43.75
C THR A 944 -5.73 8.96 43.48
N THR A 945 -5.14 9.60 44.48
CA THR A 945 -4.42 10.87 44.32
C THR A 945 -3.13 10.62 43.54
N ILE A 946 -3.27 10.46 42.22
CA ILE A 946 -2.18 10.66 41.30
C ILE A 946 -1.79 12.13 41.45
N ALA A 947 -0.60 12.38 42.01
CA ALA A 947 -0.01 13.71 42.02
C ALA A 947 -0.01 14.22 40.57
N SER A 948 -0.49 15.45 40.36
CA SER A 948 -0.52 16.04 39.02
C SER A 948 0.88 16.04 38.43
N LYS A 949 1.11 15.11 37.49
CA LYS A 949 2.34 15.06 36.72
C LYS A 949 2.41 16.40 35.99
N LYS A 950 3.31 17.29 36.42
CA LYS A 950 3.61 18.53 35.67
C LYS A 950 3.94 18.10 34.25
N CYS A 951 3.02 18.37 33.35
CA CYS A 951 3.23 18.17 31.94
C CYS A 951 3.85 19.49 31.45
N SER A 952 5.14 19.45 31.14
CA SER A 952 5.89 20.58 30.59
C SER A 952 6.47 20.15 29.27
N ASP A 953 5.60 20.06 28.26
CA ASP A 953 5.94 19.73 26.89
C ASP A 953 5.57 20.92 26.00
N THR A 954 6.17 22.07 26.32
CA THR A 954 6.04 23.27 25.49
C THR A 954 7.00 23.13 24.31
N ARG A 955 6.46 23.08 23.08
CA ARG A 955 7.26 23.01 21.85
C ARG A 955 6.89 24.14 20.91
N ARG A 956 7.90 24.70 20.25
CA ARG A 956 7.73 25.64 19.14
C ARG A 956 6.87 24.98 18.06
N THR A 957 5.87 25.72 17.60
CA THR A 957 4.89 25.29 16.60
C THR A 957 4.70 26.45 15.63
N VAL A 958 4.85 26.17 14.34
CA VAL A 958 4.74 27.16 13.28
C VAL A 958 3.50 26.85 12.46
N ILE A 959 2.75 27.87 12.07
CA ILE A 959 1.59 27.75 11.21
C ILE A 959 1.72 28.76 10.07
N PHE A 960 1.61 28.26 8.85
CA PHE A 960 1.55 29.02 7.62
C PHE A 960 0.16 28.86 6.99
N ILE A 961 -0.46 29.97 6.60
CA ILE A 961 -1.69 29.96 5.80
C ILE A 961 -1.45 30.78 4.54
N GLN A 962 -1.53 30.15 3.37
CA GLN A 962 -1.51 30.87 2.10
C GLN A 962 -2.83 31.61 1.90
N GLN A 963 -2.77 32.93 1.74
CA GLN A 963 -3.87 33.73 1.27
C GLN A 963 -3.37 35.02 0.63
N TYR A 964 -3.82 35.29 -0.60
CA TYR A 964 -3.57 36.57 -1.25
C TYR A 964 -4.23 37.69 -0.45
N ALA A 965 -3.50 38.78 -0.23
CA ALA A 965 -3.99 39.92 0.53
C ALA A 965 -3.58 41.23 -0.12
N VAL A 966 -4.49 42.20 -0.10
CA VAL A 966 -4.22 43.58 -0.46
C VAL A 966 -3.80 44.40 0.77
N SER A 967 -3.12 45.52 0.54
CA SER A 967 -2.66 46.42 1.60
C SER A 967 -3.81 46.82 2.53
N GLY A 968 -3.66 46.56 3.83
CA GLY A 968 -4.68 46.84 4.85
C GLY A 968 -5.63 45.68 5.17
N GLN A 969 -5.35 44.46 4.70
CA GLN A 969 -5.92 43.22 5.24
C GLN A 969 -4.99 42.57 6.27
N TYR A 970 -5.55 41.82 7.22
CA TYR A 970 -4.79 41.07 8.23
C TYR A 970 -5.40 39.69 8.48
N LEU A 971 -4.57 38.66 8.61
CA LEU A 971 -5.01 37.30 8.94
C LEU A 971 -4.84 37.02 10.44
N PHE A 972 -5.84 36.36 11.01
CA PHE A 972 -5.84 35.84 12.38
C PHE A 972 -6.23 34.36 12.37
N ILE A 973 -5.87 33.62 13.42
CA ILE A 973 -6.37 32.26 13.65
C ILE A 973 -7.10 32.16 15.00
N ARG A 974 -8.06 31.24 15.05
CA ARG A 974 -8.57 30.65 16.30
C ARG A 974 -8.33 29.15 16.27
N GLY A 975 -8.39 28.50 17.42
CA GLY A 975 -8.09 27.06 17.47
C GLY A 975 -8.19 26.46 18.85
N GLY A 976 -7.50 25.34 19.03
CA GLY A 976 -7.52 24.55 20.27
C GLY A 976 -8.11 23.17 19.99
N ILE A 977 -8.90 22.65 20.92
CA ILE A 977 -9.70 21.42 20.71
C ILE A 977 -11.16 21.80 20.56
N ASP A 978 -11.91 21.16 19.65
CA ASP A 978 -13.34 21.39 19.53
C ASP A 978 -14.11 20.87 20.77
N GLU A 979 -15.10 21.65 21.22
CA GLU A 979 -15.93 21.37 22.40
C GLU A 979 -16.72 20.04 22.36
N ARG A 980 -16.87 19.41 21.18
CA ARG A 980 -17.45 18.08 21.01
C ARG A 980 -16.49 16.97 21.45
N HIS A 981 -15.18 17.24 21.45
CA HIS A 981 -14.12 16.26 21.69
C HIS A 981 -13.41 16.46 23.03
N ARG A 982 -13.66 17.57 23.73
CA ARG A 982 -13.15 17.79 25.10
C ARG A 982 -14.19 18.47 26.00
N SER A 983 -14.35 17.94 27.21
CA SER A 983 -15.27 18.46 28.21
C SER A 983 -14.69 19.64 29.00
N GLY A 984 -15.57 20.52 29.50
CA GLY A 984 -15.18 21.74 30.23
C GLY A 984 -14.85 22.93 29.33
N CYS A 985 -15.46 23.00 28.15
CA CYS A 985 -15.27 24.10 27.19
C CYS A 985 -16.52 24.97 26.98
N LYS A 986 -17.69 24.50 27.42
CA LYS A 986 -18.97 25.23 27.32
C LYS A 986 -19.23 26.10 28.54
N GLY A 987 -19.74 27.31 28.32
CA GLY A 987 -20.21 28.22 29.38
C GLY A 987 -19.09 28.85 30.21
N VAL A 988 -17.85 28.81 29.73
CA VAL A 988 -16.70 29.46 30.35
C VAL A 988 -16.54 30.89 29.80
N PRO A 989 -16.27 31.91 30.63
CA PRO A 989 -16.33 33.30 30.20
C PRO A 989 -15.03 33.82 29.54
N VAL A 990 -13.91 33.10 29.67
CA VAL A 990 -12.58 33.49 29.17
C VAL A 990 -11.76 32.26 28.79
N ALA A 991 -10.83 32.42 27.85
CA ALA A 991 -9.97 31.36 27.32
C ALA A 991 -9.25 30.55 28.42
N SER A 992 -8.70 31.22 29.44
CA SER A 992 -7.97 30.60 30.56
C SER A 992 -8.80 29.68 31.46
N MET A 993 -10.13 29.72 31.34
CA MET A 993 -11.05 28.81 32.05
C MET A 993 -11.53 27.64 31.20
N SER A 994 -11.26 27.63 29.89
CA SER A 994 -11.66 26.55 28.99
C SER A 994 -10.61 25.44 28.94
N ASN A 995 -11.05 24.19 29.07
CA ASN A 995 -10.18 23.03 28.84
C ASN A 995 -9.75 22.88 27.36
N CYS A 996 -10.46 23.54 26.43
CA CYS A 996 -10.19 23.47 24.99
C CYS A 996 -9.12 24.46 24.53
N SER A 997 -8.86 25.51 25.30
CA SER A 997 -7.79 26.47 25.04
C SER A 997 -6.42 25.81 25.25
N ILE A 998 -5.47 26.11 24.38
CA ILE A 998 -4.10 25.63 24.48
C ILE A 998 -3.20 26.83 24.82
N PRO A 999 -2.43 26.81 25.93
CA PRO A 999 -1.46 27.85 26.24
C PRO A 999 -0.44 28.03 25.11
N ILE A 1000 -0.23 29.27 24.70
CA ILE A 1000 0.75 29.66 23.67
C ILE A 1000 1.59 30.86 24.14
N GLN A 1001 2.74 31.05 23.49
CA GLN A 1001 3.55 32.27 23.60
C GLN A 1001 4.07 32.68 22.22
N SER A 1002 3.57 33.79 21.69
CA SER A 1002 3.96 34.33 20.37
C SER A 1002 5.39 34.89 20.34
N HIS A 1003 6.17 34.46 19.35
CA HIS A 1003 7.56 34.89 19.13
C HIS A 1003 7.64 36.34 18.63
N ASP A 1004 8.84 36.93 18.68
CA ASP A 1004 9.11 38.20 17.99
C ASP A 1004 9.59 37.92 16.57
N LEU A 1005 8.90 38.51 15.58
CA LEU A 1005 9.16 38.29 14.16
C LEU A 1005 9.85 39.48 13.49
N GLY A 1006 10.04 40.61 14.20
CA GLY A 1006 10.76 41.78 13.69
C GLY A 1006 10.21 43.11 14.21
N SER A 1007 11.01 44.17 14.10
CA SER A 1007 10.69 45.51 14.60
C SER A 1007 10.41 46.56 13.51
N SER A 1008 10.36 46.16 12.24
CA SER A 1008 10.07 47.09 11.13
C SER A 1008 8.59 47.53 11.13
N GLY A 1009 8.27 48.59 10.39
CA GLY A 1009 6.89 49.11 10.30
C GLY A 1009 5.85 48.09 9.83
N HIS A 1010 6.27 47.06 9.10
CA HIS A 1010 5.42 45.93 8.69
C HIS A 1010 4.90 45.11 9.89
N PHE A 1011 5.75 44.88 10.89
CA PHE A 1011 5.42 44.06 12.06
C PHE A 1011 4.67 44.83 13.15
N THR A 1012 4.41 46.13 12.99
CA THR A 1012 3.80 46.97 14.04
C THR A 1012 2.42 46.45 14.47
N ALA A 1013 1.59 46.01 13.53
CA ALA A 1013 0.26 45.46 13.82
C ALA A 1013 0.34 44.12 14.58
N TYR A 1014 1.17 43.20 14.09
CA TYR A 1014 1.46 41.91 14.74
C TYR A 1014 1.99 42.08 16.18
N ASN A 1015 2.98 42.96 16.37
CA ASN A 1015 3.57 43.23 17.69
C ASN A 1015 2.60 43.90 18.66
N ALA A 1016 1.64 44.69 18.17
CA ALA A 1016 0.59 45.26 19.00
C ALA A 1016 -0.42 44.20 19.43
N TRP A 1017 -0.92 43.37 18.50
CA TRP A 1017 -1.95 42.36 18.77
C TRP A 1017 -1.47 41.11 19.51
N ARG A 1018 -0.21 40.67 19.33
CA ARG A 1018 0.33 39.48 20.02
C ARG A 1018 0.58 39.69 21.51
N LYS A 1019 0.61 40.94 21.96
CA LYS A 1019 0.89 41.27 23.35
C LYS A 1019 -0.31 40.88 24.22
N GLY A 1020 -0.14 39.86 25.06
CA GLY A 1020 -1.22 39.33 25.88
C GLY A 1020 -2.13 38.33 25.16
N ASP A 1021 -1.66 37.78 24.03
CA ASP A 1021 -2.17 36.57 23.37
C ASP A 1021 -1.47 35.36 24.01
N ASN A 1022 -2.14 34.66 24.92
CA ASN A 1022 -1.59 33.62 25.80
C ASN A 1022 -2.24 32.24 25.54
N PHE A 1023 -3.33 32.17 24.78
CA PHE A 1023 -4.03 30.94 24.43
C PHE A 1023 -4.41 30.92 22.94
N LEU A 1024 -4.23 29.76 22.31
CA LEU A 1024 -4.95 29.43 21.10
C LEU A 1024 -6.31 28.88 21.51
N ASP A 1025 -7.37 29.66 21.25
CA ASP A 1025 -8.73 29.34 21.66
C ASP A 1025 -9.81 29.80 20.66
N TRP A 1026 -11.08 29.49 20.96
CA TRP A 1026 -12.25 29.74 20.09
C TRP A 1026 -13.04 31.02 20.42
N HIS A 1027 -12.79 31.68 21.55
CA HIS A 1027 -13.57 32.81 22.08
C HIS A 1027 -13.14 34.16 21.46
N GLY A 1028 -11.88 34.29 21.04
CA GLY A 1028 -11.34 35.50 20.40
C GLY A 1028 -10.48 36.34 21.36
N PRO A 1029 -10.52 37.68 21.30
CA PRO A 1029 -9.57 38.53 22.00
C PRO A 1029 -9.54 38.30 23.52
N GLU A 1030 -8.35 38.09 24.06
CA GLU A 1030 -8.16 37.85 25.50
C GLU A 1030 -8.26 39.13 26.35
N PRO A 1031 -8.66 39.02 27.63
CA PRO A 1031 -8.59 40.13 28.58
C PRO A 1031 -7.15 40.65 28.75
N GLY A 1032 -6.88 41.83 28.19
CA GLY A 1032 -5.55 42.46 28.23
C GLY A 1032 -4.71 42.23 26.97
N GLN A 1033 -5.25 41.55 25.95
CA GLN A 1033 -4.63 41.49 24.62
C GLN A 1033 -4.57 42.89 24.01
N GLY A 1034 -3.44 43.20 23.37
CA GLY A 1034 -3.16 44.51 22.81
C GLY A 1034 -4.03 44.86 21.59
N THR A 1035 -4.13 46.15 21.30
CA THR A 1035 -4.90 46.70 20.17
C THR A 1035 -3.97 47.43 19.19
N PHE A 1036 -4.33 47.40 17.91
CA PHE A 1036 -3.67 48.19 16.87
C PHE A 1036 -4.69 49.16 16.26
N GLN A 1037 -4.35 50.45 16.21
CA GLN A 1037 -5.27 51.50 15.75
C GLN A 1037 -6.65 51.44 16.45
N GLU A 1038 -6.65 51.25 17.77
CA GLU A 1038 -7.84 51.09 18.63
C GLU A 1038 -8.68 49.83 18.37
N LYS A 1039 -8.29 48.95 17.43
CA LYS A 1039 -8.99 47.67 17.14
C LYS A 1039 -8.33 46.48 17.86
N GLY A 1040 -9.16 45.64 18.48
CA GLY A 1040 -8.74 44.36 19.08
C GLY A 1040 -8.49 43.28 18.03
N ALA A 1041 -7.68 42.28 18.39
CA ALA A 1041 -7.42 41.11 17.56
C ALA A 1041 -8.60 40.12 17.62
N PRO A 1042 -9.20 39.67 16.51
CA PRO A 1042 -10.25 38.65 16.55
C PRO A 1042 -9.74 37.24 16.92
N GLY A 1043 -8.43 37.04 17.11
CA GLY A 1043 -7.75 35.81 17.54
C GLY A 1043 -6.23 36.00 17.51
N THR A 1044 -5.46 34.92 17.56
CA THR A 1044 -3.99 34.95 17.43
C THR A 1044 -3.58 35.56 16.09
N PRO A 1045 -2.77 36.65 16.06
CA PRO A 1045 -2.43 37.34 14.83
C PRO A 1045 -1.39 36.58 14.01
N ALA A 1046 -1.54 36.58 12.68
CA ALA A 1046 -0.52 36.15 11.74
C ALA A 1046 0.12 37.36 11.05
N VAL A 1047 1.36 37.20 10.57
CA VAL A 1047 2.05 38.23 9.76
C VAL A 1047 2.30 37.73 8.34
N TRP A 1048 2.01 38.57 7.34
CA TRP A 1048 2.32 38.28 5.94
C TRP A 1048 3.83 38.21 5.76
N THR A 1049 4.34 37.17 5.10
CA THR A 1049 5.78 37.00 4.85
C THR A 1049 6.09 36.64 3.40
N THR A 1050 7.35 36.76 3.02
CA THR A 1050 7.90 36.27 1.75
C THR A 1050 9.21 35.52 1.97
N ASN A 1051 9.59 34.67 1.00
CA ASN A 1051 10.88 33.99 0.95
C ASN A 1051 11.99 34.82 0.26
N ASN A 1052 11.67 36.01 -0.27
CA ASN A 1052 12.64 36.91 -0.90
C ASN A 1052 13.49 37.67 0.14
N PRO A 1053 14.81 37.42 0.28
CA PRO A 1053 15.64 38.06 1.31
C PRO A 1053 15.83 39.57 1.17
N ASN A 1054 15.50 40.13 0.00
CA ASN A 1054 15.62 41.56 -0.29
C ASN A 1054 14.34 42.36 0.04
N ASP A 1055 13.27 41.68 0.44
CA ASP A 1055 12.01 42.31 0.85
C ASP A 1055 12.00 42.53 2.37
N GLY A 1056 11.54 43.70 2.83
CA GLY A 1056 11.43 44.03 4.27
C GLY A 1056 10.43 43.17 5.06
N ARG A 1057 9.70 42.27 4.37
CA ARG A 1057 8.74 41.29 4.88
C ARG A 1057 9.29 39.85 4.83
N TYR A 1058 10.58 39.69 4.53
CA TYR A 1058 11.27 38.40 4.52
C TYR A 1058 11.16 37.69 5.88
N ASN A 1059 10.91 36.39 5.85
CA ASN A 1059 11.11 35.54 7.01
C ASN A 1059 11.77 34.22 6.59
N LYS A 1060 12.87 33.85 7.27
CA LYS A 1060 13.66 32.64 6.97
C LYS A 1060 12.89 31.32 7.09
N LEU A 1061 11.75 31.29 7.81
CA LEU A 1061 10.89 30.12 7.91
C LEU A 1061 9.96 29.98 6.69
N ASN A 1062 9.69 31.08 5.97
CA ASN A 1062 8.91 31.02 4.75
C ASN A 1062 9.82 30.62 3.60
N THR A 1063 9.68 29.37 3.16
CA THR A 1063 10.29 28.84 1.94
C THR A 1063 9.32 28.82 0.75
N PHE A 1064 8.03 29.09 0.99
CA PHE A 1064 6.92 28.80 0.08
C PHE A 1064 6.62 29.92 -0.92
N GLY A 1065 7.09 31.15 -0.67
CA GLY A 1065 6.92 32.29 -1.56
C GLY A 1065 6.15 33.44 -0.93
N GLU A 1066 5.61 34.32 -1.77
CA GLU A 1066 4.71 35.39 -1.34
C GLU A 1066 3.33 34.85 -0.91
N HIS A 1067 2.58 35.66 -0.17
CA HIS A 1067 1.21 35.37 0.28
C HIS A 1067 1.06 34.30 1.37
N TYR A 1068 2.15 33.92 2.05
CA TYR A 1068 2.10 33.03 3.22
C TYR A 1068 2.10 33.83 4.53
N TRP A 1069 1.02 33.67 5.30
CA TRP A 1069 0.83 34.28 6.62
C TRP A 1069 1.38 33.36 7.71
N LEU A 1070 2.30 33.89 8.53
CA LEU A 1070 3.05 33.18 9.57
C LEU A 1070 2.48 33.45 10.97
N VAL A 1071 2.25 32.37 11.72
CA VAL A 1071 2.16 32.35 13.19
C VAL A 1071 3.31 31.49 13.72
N ASP A 1072 4.07 32.01 14.68
CA ASP A 1072 5.23 31.34 15.29
C ASP A 1072 5.10 31.44 16.81
N ILE A 1073 4.83 30.30 17.45
CA ILE A 1073 4.37 30.22 18.85
C ILE A 1073 5.06 29.06 19.56
N ASP A 1074 5.43 29.23 20.82
CA ASP A 1074 5.64 28.10 21.72
C ASP A 1074 4.29 27.63 22.26
N MET A 1075 3.97 26.33 22.14
CA MET A 1075 2.67 25.77 22.48
C MET A 1075 2.80 24.65 23.51
N ASP A 1076 1.94 24.62 24.54
CA ASP A 1076 1.86 23.50 25.49
C ASP A 1076 1.21 22.26 24.85
N CYS A 1077 2.03 21.38 24.27
CA CYS A 1077 1.57 20.18 23.57
C CYS A 1077 0.83 19.21 24.49
N CYS A 1078 1.02 19.27 25.82
CA CYS A 1078 0.24 18.49 26.78
C CYS A 1078 -1.27 18.81 26.77
N LYS A 1079 -1.67 19.94 26.17
CA LYS A 1079 -3.06 20.37 26.00
C LYS A 1079 -3.63 20.01 24.62
N THR A 1080 -2.88 19.33 23.76
CA THR A 1080 -3.37 18.79 22.48
C THR A 1080 -4.04 17.42 22.66
N ILE A 1081 -4.36 16.71 21.57
CA ILE A 1081 -4.72 15.29 21.59
C ILE A 1081 -3.75 14.55 20.66
N ASN A 1082 -2.83 13.75 21.23
CA ASN A 1082 -1.76 13.07 20.49
C ASN A 1082 -0.93 14.03 19.60
N ASP A 1083 -0.54 15.18 20.16
CA ASP A 1083 0.09 16.33 19.50
C ASP A 1083 -0.81 17.12 18.54
N TRP A 1084 -2.02 16.65 18.23
CA TRP A 1084 -2.91 17.32 17.28
C TRP A 1084 -3.83 18.36 17.94
N PHE A 1085 -4.03 19.48 17.24
CA PHE A 1085 -4.97 20.55 17.58
C PHE A 1085 -5.61 21.15 16.33
N GLU A 1086 -6.74 21.81 16.49
CA GLU A 1086 -7.50 22.40 15.40
C GLU A 1086 -7.20 23.90 15.26
N VAL A 1087 -7.24 24.41 14.03
CA VAL A 1087 -7.14 25.84 13.70
C VAL A 1087 -8.12 26.26 12.61
N LYS A 1088 -8.55 27.52 12.67
CA LYS A 1088 -9.44 28.17 11.71
C LYS A 1088 -8.99 29.59 11.41
N ALA A 1089 -8.82 29.93 10.13
CA ALA A 1089 -8.38 31.25 9.70
C ALA A 1089 -9.52 32.27 9.55
N PHE A 1090 -9.22 33.53 9.85
CA PHE A 1090 -10.06 34.70 9.64
C PHE A 1090 -9.26 35.79 8.93
N MET A 1091 -9.77 36.30 7.81
CA MET A 1091 -9.14 37.41 7.07
C MET A 1091 -9.94 38.69 7.31
N ASP A 1092 -9.37 39.64 8.07
CA ASP A 1092 -10.01 40.95 8.32
C ASP A 1092 -9.74 41.97 7.20
N ASN A 1093 -10.80 42.72 6.87
CA ASN A 1093 -10.79 43.77 5.85
C ASN A 1093 -10.64 45.16 6.48
N HIS A 1094 -9.51 45.39 7.15
CA HIS A 1094 -9.24 46.57 7.96
C HIS A 1094 -9.30 47.91 7.19
N ALA A 1095 -9.25 47.85 5.86
CA ALA A 1095 -9.32 48.99 4.94
C ALA A 1095 -10.64 49.79 4.96
N ASN A 1096 -11.74 49.26 5.52
CA ASN A 1096 -13.05 49.93 5.49
C ASN A 1096 -13.71 50.09 6.88
N ASN A 1097 -13.70 51.34 7.36
CA ASN A 1097 -14.49 51.90 8.48
C ASN A 1097 -14.07 51.59 9.94
N LYS A 1098 -14.40 52.57 10.81
CA LYS A 1098 -14.02 52.67 12.23
C LYS A 1098 -14.86 51.84 13.22
N ASN A 1099 -15.80 51.02 12.75
CA ASN A 1099 -16.69 50.23 13.60
C ASN A 1099 -16.95 48.84 13.01
N ILE A 1100 -17.09 47.86 13.91
CA ILE A 1100 -17.53 46.44 13.75
C ILE A 1100 -16.38 45.41 13.81
N LEU A 1101 -16.53 44.46 14.75
CA LEU A 1101 -15.62 43.34 15.05
C LEU A 1101 -15.74 42.14 14.08
N ASP A 1102 -16.76 42.14 13.20
CA ASP A 1102 -17.10 41.04 12.31
C ASP A 1102 -17.38 41.52 10.87
N LYS A 1103 -16.35 42.03 10.17
CA LYS A 1103 -16.39 42.32 8.72
C LYS A 1103 -15.28 41.65 7.90
N GLY A 1104 -14.42 40.89 8.56
CA GLY A 1104 -13.58 39.89 7.91
C GLY A 1104 -14.37 38.67 7.47
N ILE A 1105 -13.71 37.79 6.73
CA ILE A 1105 -14.26 36.52 6.23
C ILE A 1105 -13.57 35.39 6.99
N TRP A 1106 -14.36 34.60 7.71
CA TRP A 1106 -13.95 33.29 8.20
C TRP A 1106 -13.72 32.35 7.01
N GLU A 1107 -12.72 31.48 7.08
CA GLU A 1107 -12.68 30.34 6.18
C GLU A 1107 -13.96 29.49 6.32
N SER A 1108 -14.33 28.80 5.26
CA SER A 1108 -15.43 27.84 5.22
C SER A 1108 -15.16 26.67 6.19
N ASN A 1109 -16.17 25.83 6.44
CA ASN A 1109 -15.94 24.59 7.20
C ASN A 1109 -15.08 23.63 6.36
N ILE A 1110 -13.85 23.39 6.81
CA ILE A 1110 -12.86 22.54 6.16
C ILE A 1110 -12.99 21.15 6.76
N PHE A 1111 -13.80 20.29 6.13
CA PHE A 1111 -13.97 18.91 6.58
C PHE A 1111 -12.70 18.07 6.34
N GLN A 1112 -11.81 18.03 7.33
CA GLN A 1112 -10.63 17.17 7.37
C GLN A 1112 -10.94 15.91 8.19
N GLY A 1113 -11.10 14.78 7.50
CA GLY A 1113 -11.27 13.47 8.13
C GLY A 1113 -9.95 12.89 8.64
N PHE A 1114 -9.92 11.57 8.87
CA PHE A 1114 -8.76 10.81 9.36
C PHE A 1114 -7.53 10.76 8.43
N SER A 1115 -7.53 11.52 7.34
CA SER A 1115 -6.43 11.57 6.38
C SER A 1115 -5.23 12.32 6.98
N PRO A 1116 -4.00 11.78 6.85
CA PRO A 1116 -2.81 12.52 7.26
C PRO A 1116 -2.66 13.80 6.40
N CYS A 1117 -2.34 14.92 7.04
CA CYS A 1117 -1.85 16.11 6.33
C CYS A 1117 -0.46 15.87 5.71
N SER A 1118 0.31 14.94 6.25
CA SER A 1118 1.56 14.44 5.68
C SER A 1118 2.03 13.21 6.45
N GLY A 1119 2.69 12.27 5.76
CA GLY A 1119 3.14 11.02 6.37
C GLY A 1119 2.01 10.00 6.57
N SER A 1120 2.21 9.05 7.48
CA SER A 1120 1.28 7.93 7.74
C SER A 1120 0.44 8.07 9.01
N GLU A 1121 0.61 9.17 9.76
CA GLU A 1121 -0.01 9.36 11.07
C GLU A 1121 -1.39 10.01 10.96
N ARG A 1122 -2.42 9.32 11.45
CA ARG A 1122 -3.81 9.78 11.34
C ARG A 1122 -4.15 10.84 12.39
N THR A 1123 -5.06 11.73 12.04
CA THR A 1123 -5.65 12.72 12.96
C THR A 1123 -6.59 12.02 13.97
N PRO A 1124 -6.82 12.57 15.18
CA PRO A 1124 -7.57 11.86 16.24
C PRO A 1124 -9.07 11.66 15.96
N TYR A 1125 -9.68 12.56 15.20
CA TYR A 1125 -11.10 12.56 14.83
C TYR A 1125 -11.33 13.48 13.62
N GLU A 1126 -12.53 13.45 13.04
CA GLU A 1126 -12.89 14.34 11.93
C GLU A 1126 -13.16 15.77 12.42
N SER A 1127 -12.45 16.76 11.86
CA SER A 1127 -12.67 18.16 12.15
C SER A 1127 -13.40 18.88 11.00
N VAL A 1128 -14.08 19.98 11.33
CA VAL A 1128 -14.63 20.97 10.39
C VAL A 1128 -13.71 22.19 10.21
N ASN A 1129 -12.49 22.06 10.73
CA ASN A 1129 -11.40 23.02 10.78
C ASN A 1129 -10.12 22.32 10.27
N HIS A 1130 -9.02 23.06 10.17
CA HIS A 1130 -7.72 22.48 9.85
C HIS A 1130 -7.11 21.76 11.06
N TRP A 1131 -6.56 20.57 10.85
CA TRP A 1131 -5.71 19.85 11.78
C TRP A 1131 -4.25 20.29 11.67
N ALA A 1132 -3.72 20.82 12.77
CA ALA A 1132 -2.31 21.14 12.97
C ALA A 1132 -1.71 20.20 14.03
N LYS A 1133 -0.38 20.03 13.99
CA LYS A 1133 0.40 19.23 14.94
C LYS A 1133 1.40 20.11 15.69
N CYS A 1134 1.45 19.92 16.99
CA CYS A 1134 2.29 20.66 17.93
C CYS A 1134 3.75 20.19 17.85
N GLY A 1135 4.69 21.12 17.98
CA GLY A 1135 6.11 20.86 17.73
C GLY A 1135 6.53 20.83 16.26
N MET A 1136 5.62 21.22 15.34
CA MET A 1136 5.81 21.07 13.89
C MET A 1136 5.51 22.38 13.14
N MET A 1137 5.94 22.46 11.88
CA MET A 1137 5.54 23.49 10.93
C MET A 1137 4.35 22.99 10.12
N ASN A 1138 3.23 23.67 10.24
CA ASN A 1138 1.95 23.31 9.65
C ASN A 1138 1.64 24.30 8.53
N VAL A 1139 1.30 23.83 7.34
CA VAL A 1139 1.09 24.68 6.15
C VAL A 1139 -0.28 24.38 5.57
N PHE A 1140 -1.08 25.43 5.38
CA PHE A 1140 -2.46 25.37 4.91
C PHE A 1140 -2.68 26.36 3.76
N HIS A 1141 -3.72 26.12 2.96
CA HIS A 1141 -4.23 27.11 2.00
C HIS A 1141 -5.63 27.53 2.43
N PHE A 1142 -5.86 28.84 2.55
CA PHE A 1142 -7.14 29.37 3.03
C PHE A 1142 -8.32 28.88 2.16
N ASN A 1143 -9.41 28.46 2.79
CA ASN A 1143 -10.60 27.86 2.15
C ASN A 1143 -10.39 26.51 1.43
N GLN A 1144 -9.26 25.82 1.61
CA GLN A 1144 -9.00 24.52 0.95
C GLN A 1144 -8.76 23.40 1.97
N LYS A 1145 -8.95 22.14 1.58
CA LYS A 1145 -8.65 20.99 2.46
C LYS A 1145 -7.16 20.65 2.55
N THR A 1146 -6.34 21.20 1.66
CA THR A 1146 -4.91 20.96 1.55
C THR A 1146 -4.17 21.40 2.82
N CYS A 1147 -3.37 20.49 3.35
CA CYS A 1147 -2.48 20.73 4.47
C CYS A 1147 -1.16 19.96 4.25
N GLN A 1148 -0.07 20.42 4.87
CA GLN A 1148 1.25 19.77 4.90
C GLN A 1148 1.89 20.02 6.26
N ILE A 1149 2.57 19.03 6.85
CA ILE A 1149 3.23 19.17 8.15
C ILE A 1149 4.70 18.72 8.05
N TYR A 1150 5.59 19.58 8.53
CA TYR A 1150 7.04 19.41 8.44
C TYR A 1150 7.66 19.45 9.85
N PRO A 1151 8.73 18.69 10.12
CA PRO A 1151 9.50 18.88 11.35
C PRO A 1151 10.13 20.28 11.36
N LEU A 1152 10.16 20.90 12.54
CA LEU A 1152 10.93 22.12 12.78
C LEU A 1152 12.38 21.73 13.06
N ASN A 1153 13.29 22.09 12.15
CA ASN A 1153 14.73 21.90 12.28
C ASN A 1153 15.38 23.00 13.13
#